data_AF-A0A9X9LW55-F1
#
_entry.id   AF-A0A9X9LW55-F1
#
_cell.length_a   1.000
_cell.length_b   1.000
_cell.length_c   1.000
_cell.angle_alpha   90.00
_cell.angle_beta   90.00
_cell.angle_gamma   90.00
#
_symmetry.space_group_name_H-M   'P 1'
#
loop_
_entity.id
_entity.type
_entity.pdbx_description
1 polymer ?
#
loop_
_entity_poly.entity_id
_entity_poly.type
_entity_poly.pdbx_seq_one_letter_code
_entity_poly.pdbx_strand_id
1 'polypeptide(L)'
;MKQTGESFLQDDSCCEIGPNLQKCRECRLIRSKKGEEPTHSPVFCRFYYFRRLSFSKNGVVRIDGFSSPDQYDDEAMSLWTHENYDDDELDVETSKYILDIIGDKFCQLVTSEKTALSWVKKDAKIAWKRAVRGVREMCDACEATLFNIHWVCQKCGFVVCLDCYKAKERKSSRDKELYAWMKCVKGQPHDHKHLMPTQIIPGSVLTDLLDAVHNLREKYGIKSHCHCTNKQNIQVGNFPAMNGVSQVLQNVLNHSNKISLCMPESQQQNNPQKSESKGNSSPGSDVSTDSKLTPPESQSPLHWLADLAEQKSREEKKENKEFALEKQIKEEQEQDSPDSPNSRTSPPVSQNNEQGSTLRDLLTTTAGKLRVGSTDAGIAFAPVYSMGTPSGKSGRTMPNILDDIIASVVENKIPPNKASKINVKPEPKEEPKESRKSPMEENKLYSDIPHSWICEQHILWLKDYKNSNNWKLFKECWKHGQPAVVSGVHKKMNISLWKAESISLDFGDHQADLLNCKDSIISNANVKEFWDGFEEVSKRQKTKNGETVVLKLKDCPSGEDFKTMMPARYEDLLKSLPLPEYCSPEGKFNLASHLPGFFVRPDLGPRLCSAYGVAAAKDHDIGTTNLHVEVSDVVNILVYVGIAKGNGILSKAGILKKFEEEDLDDILRKRLKDSSEIPGALWHIYAGKDIDKIREFLQKISKEQGIEVLPEHDPIRDQSWYVNKKLRQRLLEEYGVRTWTLIQFLGDAIVLPAGALHQVQNFHSCIQVTEDFVSPEHLVQSFHLTQELRLLKEEINYDDKLQVKNILYHAVKEMVRALKIHEDEVEDMEEN
;
A
#
# COMPACT_ATOMS: atom_id res chain seq x y z
N MET A 1 -43.04 -15.45 5.96
CA MET A 1 -42.05 -16.29 6.69
C MET A 1 -42.61 -17.66 7.12
N LYS A 2 -42.95 -17.95 8.40
CA LYS A 2 -43.26 -19.33 8.87
C LYS A 2 -44.36 -20.09 8.11
N GLN A 3 -45.37 -19.40 7.59
CA GLN A 3 -46.46 -20.00 6.80
C GLN A 3 -46.21 -20.00 5.28
N THR A 4 -45.30 -19.16 4.78
CA THR A 4 -45.02 -19.00 3.35
C THR A 4 -43.81 -19.81 2.88
N GLY A 5 -42.89 -20.17 3.79
CA GLY A 5 -41.69 -20.97 3.49
C GLY A 5 -40.55 -20.20 2.81
N GLU A 6 -40.76 -18.91 2.52
CA GLU A 6 -39.78 -17.98 1.93
C GLU A 6 -38.47 -17.95 2.73
N SER A 7 -37.35 -17.76 2.02
CA SER A 7 -36.06 -17.56 2.66
C SER A 7 -35.79 -16.11 3.05
N PHE A 8 -35.21 -15.96 4.24
CA PHE A 8 -34.87 -14.70 4.88
C PHE A 8 -33.37 -14.67 5.21
N LEU A 9 -32.84 -13.48 5.47
CA LEU A 9 -31.43 -13.30 5.82
C LEU A 9 -31.22 -13.58 7.31
N GLN A 10 -30.09 -14.20 7.68
CA GLN A 10 -29.74 -14.44 9.08
C GLN A 10 -29.45 -13.10 9.80
N ASP A 11 -30.29 -12.77 10.76
CA ASP A 11 -30.39 -11.50 11.49
C ASP A 11 -30.00 -11.59 12.97
N ASP A 12 -29.60 -12.78 13.43
CA ASP A 12 -29.16 -13.08 14.80
C ASP A 12 -28.04 -14.13 14.78
N SER A 13 -27.41 -14.40 15.92
CA SER A 13 -26.29 -15.33 16.06
C SER A 13 -26.70 -16.78 15.75
N CYS A 14 -25.72 -17.60 15.36
CA CYS A 14 -25.95 -19.04 15.20
C CYS A 14 -26.28 -19.78 16.51
N CYS A 15 -26.21 -19.10 17.67
CA CYS A 15 -26.58 -19.73 18.93
C CYS A 15 -28.08 -19.67 19.20
N GLU A 16 -28.71 -18.53 18.94
CA GLU A 16 -30.08 -18.26 19.37
C GLU A 16 -31.13 -18.73 18.34
N ILE A 17 -30.84 -18.60 17.04
CA ILE A 17 -31.76 -18.99 15.95
C ILE A 17 -32.19 -20.47 16.01
N GLY A 18 -31.34 -21.36 16.55
CA GLY A 18 -31.78 -22.72 16.87
C GLY A 18 -30.66 -23.74 17.09
N PRO A 19 -30.90 -24.77 17.93
CA PRO A 19 -29.87 -25.72 18.37
C PRO A 19 -29.30 -26.62 17.25
N ASN A 20 -30.06 -26.80 16.17
CA ASN A 20 -29.70 -27.65 15.03
C ASN A 20 -29.00 -26.88 13.91
N LEU A 21 -28.86 -25.55 14.00
CA LEU A 21 -28.22 -24.73 12.97
C LEU A 21 -26.69 -24.88 13.01
N GLN A 22 -26.05 -24.91 11.84
CA GLN A 22 -24.60 -25.04 11.74
C GLN A 22 -23.90 -23.74 12.17
N LYS A 23 -23.34 -23.75 13.38
CA LYS A 23 -22.69 -22.57 14.00
C LYS A 23 -21.40 -22.13 13.28
N CYS A 24 -21.10 -20.82 13.25
CA CYS A 24 -19.79 -20.29 12.83
C CYS A 24 -18.68 -20.67 13.83
N ARG A 25 -17.44 -20.17 13.65
CA ARG A 25 -16.32 -20.44 14.58
C ARG A 25 -16.52 -19.76 15.95
N GLU A 26 -16.94 -18.50 15.96
CA GLU A 26 -17.16 -17.66 17.15
C GLU A 26 -18.28 -18.27 18.04
N CYS A 27 -19.45 -18.53 17.44
CA CYS A 27 -20.58 -19.19 18.11
C CYS A 27 -20.31 -20.63 18.60
N ARG A 28 -19.14 -21.22 18.31
CA ARG A 28 -18.70 -22.48 18.94
C ARG A 28 -17.84 -22.23 20.17
N LEU A 29 -16.95 -21.25 20.12
CA LEU A 29 -16.08 -20.88 21.25
C LEU A 29 -16.93 -20.47 22.47
N ILE A 30 -17.96 -19.65 22.25
CA ILE A 30 -18.92 -19.22 23.29
C ILE A 30 -19.56 -20.43 23.99
N ARG A 31 -19.96 -21.48 23.24
CA ARG A 31 -20.61 -22.68 23.81
C ARG A 31 -19.69 -23.51 24.71
N SER A 32 -18.37 -23.32 24.64
CA SER A 32 -17.41 -23.98 25.53
C SER A 32 -17.32 -23.30 26.91
N LYS A 33 -17.64 -22.00 27.00
CA LYS A 33 -17.76 -21.26 28.26
C LYS A 33 -19.14 -21.45 28.88
N LYS A 34 -19.34 -22.57 29.59
CA LYS A 34 -20.56 -22.77 30.40
C LYS A 34 -20.45 -22.01 31.73
N GLY A 35 -21.21 -20.92 31.90
CA GLY A 35 -21.41 -20.28 33.20
C GLY A 35 -21.68 -18.77 33.15
N GLU A 36 -21.28 -18.09 32.09
CA GLU A 36 -21.45 -16.64 31.89
C GLU A 36 -22.75 -16.35 31.11
N GLU A 37 -23.40 -15.21 31.34
CA GLU A 37 -24.57 -14.78 30.55
C GLU A 37 -24.17 -14.43 29.10
N PRO A 38 -25.06 -14.61 28.11
CA PRO A 38 -24.76 -14.40 26.69
C PRO A 38 -24.75 -12.91 26.30
N THR A 39 -23.80 -12.14 26.82
CA THR A 39 -23.59 -10.71 26.50
C THR A 39 -22.97 -10.46 25.12
N HIS A 40 -23.00 -11.45 24.22
CA HIS A 40 -22.25 -11.43 22.96
C HIS A 40 -23.13 -10.95 21.79
N SER A 41 -22.89 -9.73 21.32
CA SER A 41 -23.65 -9.12 20.21
C SER A 41 -23.73 -10.04 18.97
N PRO A 42 -24.90 -10.16 18.30
CA PRO A 42 -25.08 -11.05 17.17
C PRO A 42 -24.21 -10.70 15.95
N VAL A 43 -23.78 -9.45 15.83
CA VAL A 43 -22.97 -8.94 14.70
C VAL A 43 -21.61 -9.64 14.58
N PHE A 44 -21.07 -10.19 15.68
CA PHE A 44 -19.83 -10.98 15.67
C PHE A 44 -20.01 -12.38 15.07
N CYS A 45 -21.23 -12.78 14.73
CA CYS A 45 -21.47 -14.05 14.05
C CYS A 45 -21.13 -13.92 12.56
N ARG A 46 -20.13 -14.66 12.05
CA ARG A 46 -19.68 -14.61 10.63
C ARG A 46 -20.75 -14.92 9.57
N PHE A 47 -21.95 -15.33 9.97
CA PHE A 47 -23.11 -15.58 9.09
C PHE A 47 -24.24 -14.54 9.23
N TYR A 48 -24.12 -13.59 10.16
CA TYR A 48 -24.98 -12.40 10.28
C TYR A 48 -24.97 -11.60 8.98
N TYR A 49 -26.15 -11.19 8.52
CA TYR A 49 -26.43 -10.57 7.22
C TYR A 49 -25.68 -11.17 6.02
N PHE A 50 -25.51 -12.50 6.03
CA PHE A 50 -24.81 -13.23 4.97
C PHE A 50 -25.48 -14.54 4.56
N ARG A 51 -25.86 -15.37 5.53
CA ARG A 51 -26.48 -16.67 5.24
C ARG A 51 -28.00 -16.54 5.13
N ARG A 52 -28.60 -17.17 4.13
CA ARG A 52 -30.05 -17.23 3.98
C ARG A 52 -30.61 -18.50 4.64
N LEU A 53 -31.76 -18.36 5.28
CA LEU A 53 -32.43 -19.40 6.06
C LEU A 53 -33.88 -19.54 5.58
N SER A 54 -34.46 -20.73 5.66
CA SER A 54 -35.87 -20.98 5.30
C SER A 54 -36.58 -21.84 6.34
N PHE A 55 -37.90 -21.68 6.45
CA PHE A 55 -38.73 -22.57 7.28
C PHE A 55 -39.18 -23.78 6.47
N SER A 56 -38.77 -24.98 6.90
CA SER A 56 -39.33 -26.20 6.36
C SER A 56 -40.82 -26.34 6.72
N LYS A 57 -41.57 -27.17 5.97
CA LYS A 57 -43.02 -27.42 6.17
C LYS A 57 -43.41 -27.84 7.60
N ASN A 58 -42.44 -28.28 8.41
CA ASN A 58 -42.64 -28.71 9.80
C ASN A 58 -42.24 -27.60 10.81
N GLY A 59 -42.07 -26.35 10.37
CA GLY A 59 -41.68 -25.20 11.20
C GLY A 59 -40.20 -25.14 11.61
N VAL A 60 -39.38 -26.11 11.19
CA VAL A 60 -37.94 -26.17 11.53
C VAL A 60 -37.13 -25.32 10.55
N VAL A 61 -36.29 -24.42 11.08
CA VAL A 61 -35.34 -23.60 10.31
C VAL A 61 -34.28 -24.46 9.63
N ARG A 62 -33.95 -24.14 8.37
CA ARG A 62 -32.87 -24.76 7.58
C ARG A 62 -32.05 -23.69 6.86
N ILE A 63 -30.88 -24.09 6.34
CA ILE A 63 -30.02 -23.23 5.53
C ILE A 63 -30.52 -23.25 4.09
N ASP A 64 -30.72 -22.06 3.51
CA ASP A 64 -31.22 -21.84 2.14
C ASP A 64 -30.12 -21.28 1.22
N GLY A 65 -28.85 -21.43 1.62
CA GLY A 65 -27.68 -20.88 0.93
C GLY A 65 -27.24 -19.53 1.48
N PHE A 66 -26.81 -18.64 0.60
CA PHE A 66 -26.28 -17.30 0.88
C PHE A 66 -26.88 -16.32 -0.13
N SER A 67 -26.84 -15.02 0.14
CA SER A 67 -27.31 -14.01 -0.81
C SER A 67 -26.47 -13.99 -2.09
N SER A 68 -27.05 -13.60 -3.23
CA SER A 68 -26.29 -13.26 -4.45
C SER A 68 -25.99 -11.76 -4.54
N PRO A 69 -25.05 -11.32 -5.39
CA PRO A 69 -24.72 -9.90 -5.65
C PRO A 69 -25.90 -8.96 -5.94
N ASP A 70 -27.02 -9.53 -6.38
CA ASP A 70 -28.24 -8.87 -6.84
C ASP A 70 -29.38 -8.91 -5.79
N GLN A 71 -29.09 -9.35 -4.56
CA GLN A 71 -30.04 -9.51 -3.46
C GLN A 71 -29.78 -8.51 -2.31
N TYR A 72 -29.57 -7.25 -2.68
CA TYR A 72 -29.41 -6.12 -1.78
C TYR A 72 -30.73 -5.38 -1.48
N ASP A 73 -30.67 -4.48 -0.52
CA ASP A 73 -31.69 -3.48 -0.20
C ASP A 73 -31.11 -2.06 -0.40
N ASP A 74 -31.97 -1.04 -0.42
CA ASP A 74 -31.59 0.33 -0.76
C ASP A 74 -30.61 0.94 0.28
N GLU A 75 -30.74 0.53 1.55
CA GLU A 75 -29.79 0.87 2.63
C GLU A 75 -28.40 0.28 2.38
N ALA A 76 -28.32 -0.93 1.81
CA ALA A 76 -27.05 -1.53 1.40
C ALA A 76 -26.48 -0.94 0.10
N MET A 77 -27.30 -0.32 -0.76
CA MET A 77 -26.85 0.34 -2.00
C MET A 77 -26.30 1.75 -1.75
N SER A 78 -27.07 2.61 -1.08
CA SER A 78 -26.76 4.02 -0.75
C SER A 78 -25.38 4.23 -0.11
N LEU A 79 -24.89 3.25 0.66
CA LEU A 79 -23.53 3.23 1.20
C LEU A 79 -22.46 3.35 0.09
N TRP A 80 -22.66 2.71 -1.06
CA TRP A 80 -21.70 2.60 -2.16
C TRP A 80 -22.03 3.51 -3.36
N THR A 81 -23.31 3.78 -3.64
CA THR A 81 -23.78 4.72 -4.68
C THR A 81 -23.60 6.18 -4.24
N HIS A 82 -24.12 7.16 -5.00
CA HIS A 82 -24.04 8.59 -4.67
C HIS A 82 -25.48 9.12 -4.64
N GLU A 83 -26.11 9.09 -3.48
CA GLU A 83 -27.52 9.47 -3.30
C GLU A 83 -27.60 10.64 -2.31
N ASN A 84 -28.11 11.77 -2.80
CA ASN A 84 -28.64 12.94 -2.09
C ASN A 84 -28.12 13.20 -0.66
N TYR A 85 -26.95 13.85 -0.58
CA TYR A 85 -26.48 14.56 0.60
C TYR A 85 -26.11 15.99 0.20
N ASP A 86 -26.80 16.97 0.79
CA ASP A 86 -26.74 18.40 0.40
C ASP A 86 -25.64 19.19 1.17
N ASP A 87 -24.95 18.57 2.12
CA ASP A 87 -24.27 19.27 3.22
C ASP A 87 -22.81 19.74 2.96
N ASP A 88 -22.13 19.26 1.91
CA ASP A 88 -20.74 19.64 1.60
C ASP A 88 -20.47 19.76 0.08
N GLU A 89 -20.13 20.97 -0.38
CA GLU A 89 -19.60 21.23 -1.74
C GLU A 89 -18.07 21.14 -1.76
N LEU A 90 -17.52 20.10 -2.39
CA LEU A 90 -16.07 19.97 -2.58
C LEU A 90 -15.67 20.53 -3.95
N ASP A 91 -14.89 21.62 -3.96
CA ASP A 91 -14.64 22.37 -5.19
C ASP A 91 -14.02 21.53 -6.33
N VAL A 92 -14.47 21.83 -7.55
CA VAL A 92 -14.12 21.14 -8.80
C VAL A 92 -12.61 21.00 -9.00
N GLU A 93 -11.83 22.01 -8.62
CA GLU A 93 -10.37 22.00 -8.78
C GLU A 93 -9.67 21.07 -7.78
N THR A 94 -10.20 20.98 -6.56
CA THR A 94 -9.80 19.98 -5.56
C THR A 94 -10.21 18.58 -6.01
N SER A 95 -11.41 18.41 -6.59
CA SER A 95 -11.87 17.14 -7.14
C SER A 95 -10.98 16.63 -8.27
N LYS A 96 -10.62 17.50 -9.23
CA LYS A 96 -9.65 17.20 -10.29
C LYS A 96 -8.27 16.83 -9.73
N TYR A 97 -7.77 17.62 -8.78
CA TYR A 97 -6.46 17.40 -8.15
C TYR A 97 -6.36 16.02 -7.49
N ILE A 98 -7.38 15.64 -6.71
CA ILE A 98 -7.43 14.35 -6.03
C ILE A 98 -7.54 13.20 -7.04
N LEU A 99 -8.39 13.33 -8.07
CA LEU A 99 -8.55 12.31 -9.11
C LEU A 99 -7.34 12.14 -10.04
N ASP A 100 -6.53 13.18 -10.26
CA ASP A 100 -5.26 13.07 -10.99
C ASP A 100 -4.32 12.10 -10.25
N ILE A 101 -4.18 12.28 -8.93
CA ILE A 101 -3.29 11.49 -8.06
C ILE A 101 -3.84 10.07 -7.81
N ILE A 102 -5.11 9.92 -7.39
CA ILE A 102 -5.62 8.64 -6.87
C ILE A 102 -6.37 7.79 -7.91
N GLY A 103 -6.83 8.39 -9.03
CA GLY A 103 -7.67 7.68 -10.02
C GLY A 103 -6.96 6.51 -10.72
N ASP A 104 -5.67 6.62 -11.00
CA ASP A 104 -4.88 5.49 -11.55
C ASP A 104 -4.74 4.35 -10.53
N LYS A 105 -4.66 4.69 -9.24
CA LYS A 105 -4.63 3.73 -8.13
C LYS A 105 -6.00 3.05 -7.96
N PHE A 106 -7.08 3.73 -8.33
CA PHE A 106 -8.42 3.14 -8.40
C PHE A 106 -8.58 2.18 -9.60
N CYS A 107 -8.15 2.51 -10.83
CA CYS A 107 -8.09 1.51 -11.93
C CYS A 107 -7.20 0.30 -11.52
N GLN A 108 -6.10 0.51 -10.79
CA GLN A 108 -5.28 -0.59 -10.25
C GLN A 108 -6.03 -1.45 -9.21
N LEU A 109 -6.70 -0.83 -8.23
CA LEU A 109 -7.52 -1.52 -7.22
C LEU A 109 -8.62 -2.35 -7.90
N VAL A 110 -9.46 -1.73 -8.72
CA VAL A 110 -10.56 -2.42 -9.41
C VAL A 110 -10.05 -3.49 -10.38
N THR A 111 -8.90 -3.29 -11.02
CA THR A 111 -8.24 -4.33 -11.84
C THR A 111 -7.78 -5.52 -10.99
N SER A 112 -7.33 -5.31 -9.74
CA SER A 112 -6.98 -6.41 -8.82
C SER A 112 -8.21 -7.25 -8.44
N GLU A 113 -9.35 -6.61 -8.19
CA GLU A 113 -10.62 -7.28 -7.86
C GLU A 113 -11.21 -7.97 -9.11
N LYS A 114 -11.20 -7.32 -10.30
CA LYS A 114 -11.53 -7.95 -11.60
C LYS A 114 -10.62 -9.15 -11.90
N THR A 115 -9.35 -9.10 -11.51
CA THR A 115 -8.41 -10.23 -11.63
C THR A 115 -8.76 -11.35 -10.65
N ALA A 116 -9.13 -11.04 -9.41
CA ALA A 116 -9.58 -12.02 -8.43
C ALA A 116 -10.84 -12.79 -8.89
N LEU A 117 -11.79 -12.10 -9.53
CA LEU A 117 -12.95 -12.71 -10.18
C LEU A 117 -12.57 -13.73 -11.26
N SER A 118 -11.46 -13.52 -12.00
CA SER A 118 -11.00 -14.49 -13.01
C SER A 118 -10.52 -15.83 -12.42
N TRP A 119 -10.26 -15.92 -11.11
CA TRP A 119 -9.90 -17.16 -10.43
C TRP A 119 -11.14 -17.97 -10.01
N VAL A 120 -12.34 -17.39 -10.16
CA VAL A 120 -13.62 -18.07 -9.90
C VAL A 120 -13.93 -19.03 -11.05
N LYS A 121 -14.33 -20.25 -10.71
CA LYS A 121 -14.77 -21.25 -11.71
C LYS A 121 -16.07 -20.78 -12.36
N LYS A 122 -16.22 -21.01 -13.66
CA LYS A 122 -17.40 -20.57 -14.45
C LYS A 122 -18.75 -20.98 -13.85
N ASP A 123 -18.82 -22.14 -13.19
CA ASP A 123 -20.04 -22.69 -12.57
C ASP A 123 -20.22 -22.30 -11.09
N ALA A 124 -19.26 -21.58 -10.50
CA ALA A 124 -19.28 -21.21 -9.09
C ALA A 124 -20.00 -19.86 -8.90
N LYS A 125 -21.16 -19.88 -8.24
CA LYS A 125 -21.88 -18.67 -7.85
C LYS A 125 -21.07 -17.88 -6.81
N ILE A 126 -20.97 -16.57 -7.03
CA ILE A 126 -20.47 -15.61 -6.05
C ILE A 126 -21.57 -15.38 -5.02
N ALA A 127 -21.20 -15.36 -3.74
CA ALA A 127 -22.08 -14.93 -2.66
C ALA A 127 -21.90 -13.43 -2.39
N TRP A 128 -22.94 -12.76 -1.89
CA TRP A 128 -22.84 -11.40 -1.37
C TRP A 128 -22.93 -11.41 0.15
N LYS A 129 -22.05 -10.67 0.80
CA LYS A 129 -22.10 -10.39 2.24
C LYS A 129 -22.37 -8.90 2.44
N ARG A 130 -23.51 -8.57 3.04
CA ARG A 130 -23.85 -7.19 3.40
C ARG A 130 -22.82 -6.65 4.39
N ALA A 131 -22.34 -5.43 4.16
CA ALA A 131 -21.51 -4.72 5.14
C ALA A 131 -22.33 -4.44 6.42
N VAL A 132 -21.70 -4.44 7.59
CA VAL A 132 -22.39 -4.30 8.88
C VAL A 132 -21.82 -3.09 9.63
N ARG A 133 -22.70 -2.19 10.09
CA ARG A 133 -22.32 -0.93 10.73
C ARG A 133 -21.44 -1.19 11.95
N GLY A 134 -20.29 -0.51 12.02
CA GLY A 134 -19.33 -0.65 13.12
C GLY A 134 -18.62 -2.01 13.18
N VAL A 135 -18.71 -2.85 12.13
CA VAL A 135 -18.00 -4.13 12.05
C VAL A 135 -17.01 -4.10 10.90
N ARG A 136 -15.76 -4.42 11.20
CA ARG A 136 -14.66 -4.47 10.24
C ARG A 136 -14.40 -5.92 9.83
N GLU A 137 -14.66 -6.23 8.57
CA GLU A 137 -14.46 -7.58 8.02
C GLU A 137 -12.97 -7.85 7.79
N MET A 138 -12.42 -8.85 8.46
CA MET A 138 -10.98 -9.15 8.48
C MET A 138 -10.68 -10.61 8.11
N CYS A 139 -9.57 -10.80 7.40
CA CYS A 139 -8.98 -12.07 7.02
C CYS A 139 -8.54 -12.90 8.24
N ASP A 140 -9.07 -14.11 8.42
CA ASP A 140 -8.72 -15.02 9.53
C ASP A 140 -7.32 -15.68 9.38
N ALA A 141 -6.50 -15.21 8.44
CA ALA A 141 -5.14 -15.69 8.20
C ALA A 141 -4.04 -14.61 8.28
N CYS A 142 -4.37 -13.33 8.12
CA CYS A 142 -3.41 -12.21 8.19
C CYS A 142 -4.00 -10.91 8.77
N GLU A 143 -5.19 -10.96 9.37
CA GLU A 143 -5.97 -9.84 9.92
C GLU A 143 -6.26 -8.63 8.99
N ALA A 144 -5.76 -8.63 7.74
CA ALA A 144 -6.07 -7.61 6.74
C ALA A 144 -7.57 -7.41 6.51
N THR A 145 -7.99 -6.16 6.31
CA THR A 145 -9.38 -5.79 6.01
C THR A 145 -9.76 -6.29 4.62
N LEU A 146 -10.98 -6.80 4.51
CA LEU A 146 -11.59 -7.26 3.27
C LEU A 146 -12.32 -6.09 2.63
N PHE A 147 -11.92 -5.72 1.41
CA PHE A 147 -12.52 -4.62 0.65
C PHE A 147 -13.75 -5.07 -0.13
N ASN A 148 -13.57 -5.97 -1.09
CA ASN A 148 -14.67 -6.50 -1.88
C ASN A 148 -14.58 -8.02 -2.07
N ILE A 149 -13.78 -8.49 -3.03
CA ILE A 149 -13.69 -9.93 -3.34
C ILE A 149 -12.90 -10.63 -2.24
N HIS A 150 -13.40 -11.76 -1.77
CA HIS A 150 -12.78 -12.59 -0.74
C HIS A 150 -13.32 -14.03 -0.78
N TRP A 151 -12.79 -14.93 0.04
CA TRP A 151 -13.18 -16.34 0.06
C TRP A 151 -13.61 -16.81 1.44
N VAL A 152 -14.85 -17.32 1.57
CA VAL A 152 -15.44 -17.73 2.86
C VAL A 152 -15.77 -19.22 2.89
N CYS A 153 -15.51 -19.87 4.02
CA CYS A 153 -15.94 -21.24 4.25
C CYS A 153 -17.42 -21.32 4.64
N GLN A 154 -18.23 -21.86 3.72
CA GLN A 154 -19.66 -22.17 3.91
C GLN A 154 -19.99 -22.89 5.23
N LYS A 155 -19.03 -23.65 5.80
CA LYS A 155 -19.23 -24.51 6.97
C LYS A 155 -18.93 -23.87 8.32
N CYS A 156 -18.25 -22.72 8.38
CA CYS A 156 -17.86 -22.09 9.65
C CYS A 156 -17.68 -20.56 9.61
N GLY A 157 -17.69 -19.93 8.44
CA GLY A 157 -17.44 -18.49 8.30
C GLY A 157 -15.96 -18.10 8.33
N PHE A 158 -15.02 -19.06 8.33
CA PHE A 158 -13.59 -18.78 8.16
C PHE A 158 -13.34 -18.07 6.83
N VAL A 159 -12.63 -16.95 6.84
CA VAL A 159 -12.50 -16.06 5.68
C VAL A 159 -11.05 -15.70 5.35
N VAL A 160 -10.72 -15.59 4.06
CA VAL A 160 -9.39 -15.16 3.57
C VAL A 160 -9.48 -14.13 2.44
N CYS A 161 -8.51 -13.22 2.41
CA CYS A 161 -8.29 -12.25 1.33
C CYS A 161 -7.67 -12.89 0.07
N LEU A 162 -7.58 -12.11 -1.02
CA LEU A 162 -6.95 -12.46 -2.30
C LEU A 162 -5.57 -13.10 -2.10
N ASP A 163 -4.70 -12.44 -1.33
CA ASP A 163 -3.29 -12.77 -1.21
C ASP A 163 -3.09 -14.06 -0.42
N CYS A 164 -3.84 -14.24 0.67
CA CYS A 164 -3.86 -15.52 1.39
C CYS A 164 -4.41 -16.66 0.52
N TYR A 165 -5.49 -16.44 -0.23
CA TYR A 165 -6.05 -17.45 -1.14
C TYR A 165 -5.03 -17.90 -2.21
N LYS A 166 -4.29 -16.94 -2.78
CA LYS A 166 -3.28 -17.18 -3.82
C LYS A 166 -1.96 -17.73 -3.27
N ALA A 167 -1.53 -17.31 -2.08
CA ALA A 167 -0.40 -17.91 -1.37
C ALA A 167 -0.65 -19.38 -1.02
N LYS A 168 -1.92 -19.74 -0.72
CA LYS A 168 -2.33 -21.13 -0.50
C LYS A 168 -2.23 -22.00 -1.75
N GLU A 169 -2.49 -21.42 -2.93
CA GLU A 169 -2.41 -22.10 -4.23
C GLU A 169 -0.95 -22.41 -4.62
N ARG A 170 -0.05 -21.45 -4.39
CA ARG A 170 1.36 -21.49 -4.81
C ARG A 170 2.27 -22.44 -4.01
N LYS A 171 1.76 -23.16 -3.01
CA LYS A 171 2.61 -23.89 -2.04
C LYS A 171 3.44 -25.01 -2.66
N SER A 172 4.75 -24.96 -2.44
CA SER A 172 5.64 -26.11 -2.66
C SER A 172 5.56 -27.10 -1.49
N SER A 173 6.24 -28.24 -1.60
CA SER A 173 6.31 -29.23 -0.53
C SER A 173 7.16 -28.80 0.68
N ARG A 174 7.90 -27.68 0.60
CA ARG A 174 8.76 -27.16 1.67
C ARG A 174 8.06 -26.16 2.59
N ASP A 175 7.11 -25.37 2.08
CA ASP A 175 6.51 -24.20 2.77
C ASP A 175 5.40 -24.60 3.76
N LYS A 176 5.59 -25.67 4.54
CA LYS A 176 4.47 -26.33 5.26
C LYS A 176 3.97 -25.57 6.48
N GLU A 177 4.85 -24.98 7.28
CA GLU A 177 4.50 -24.47 8.62
C GLU A 177 4.06 -23.00 8.63
N LEU A 178 4.75 -22.10 7.93
CA LEU A 178 4.50 -20.63 7.91
C LEU A 178 3.06 -20.17 7.57
N TYR A 179 2.19 -21.03 7.01
CA TYR A 179 0.78 -20.68 6.73
C TYR A 179 -0.18 -21.83 7.12
N ALA A 180 -0.09 -22.26 8.38
CA ALA A 180 -0.93 -23.28 9.00
C ALA A 180 -2.33 -22.74 9.39
N TRP A 181 -3.20 -22.49 8.39
CA TRP A 181 -4.59 -22.09 8.63
C TRP A 181 -5.34 -23.02 9.60
N MET A 182 -6.15 -22.42 10.48
CA MET A 182 -7.00 -23.17 11.42
C MET A 182 -7.93 -24.16 10.69
N LYS A 183 -8.21 -25.30 11.33
CA LYS A 183 -9.06 -26.36 10.76
C LYS A 183 -10.56 -26.03 10.93
N CYS A 184 -11.36 -26.53 9.98
CA CYS A 184 -12.81 -26.41 9.96
C CYS A 184 -13.49 -27.40 10.95
N VAL A 185 -14.82 -27.50 10.86
CA VAL A 185 -15.60 -28.54 11.55
C VAL A 185 -15.02 -29.92 11.26
N LYS A 186 -15.00 -30.80 12.28
CA LYS A 186 -14.49 -32.18 12.18
C LYS A 186 -13.03 -32.29 11.70
N GLY A 187 -12.22 -31.22 11.88
CA GLY A 187 -10.79 -31.21 11.53
C GLY A 187 -10.49 -31.06 10.03
N GLN A 188 -11.50 -30.83 9.19
CA GLN A 188 -11.32 -30.65 7.74
C GLN A 188 -10.45 -29.41 7.44
N PRO A 189 -9.45 -29.47 6.53
CA PRO A 189 -8.68 -28.29 6.13
C PRO A 189 -9.54 -27.31 5.33
N HIS A 190 -9.19 -26.02 5.41
CA HIS A 190 -9.68 -25.01 4.46
C HIS A 190 -8.78 -25.04 3.21
N ASP A 191 -9.40 -25.36 2.07
CA ASP A 191 -8.78 -25.43 0.75
C ASP A 191 -9.72 -24.81 -0.31
N HIS A 192 -9.23 -24.64 -1.55
CA HIS A 192 -9.92 -24.02 -2.68
C HIS A 192 -11.21 -24.74 -3.14
N LYS A 193 -11.52 -25.94 -2.61
CA LYS A 193 -12.77 -26.67 -2.87
C LYS A 193 -13.84 -26.40 -1.81
N HIS A 194 -13.45 -25.82 -0.66
CA HIS A 194 -14.30 -25.66 0.52
C HIS A 194 -14.51 -24.19 0.94
N LEU A 195 -14.00 -23.26 0.13
CA LEU A 195 -14.26 -21.84 0.18
C LEU A 195 -15.12 -21.44 -1.03
N MET A 196 -16.15 -20.63 -0.82
CA MET A 196 -16.88 -19.95 -1.90
C MET A 196 -16.29 -18.55 -2.12
N PRO A 197 -16.30 -18.02 -3.35
CA PRO A 197 -16.04 -16.61 -3.59
C PRO A 197 -17.21 -15.77 -3.07
N THR A 198 -16.88 -14.64 -2.45
CA THR A 198 -17.82 -13.70 -1.87
C THR A 198 -17.42 -12.26 -2.24
N GLN A 199 -18.39 -11.38 -2.42
CA GLN A 199 -18.20 -9.94 -2.58
C GLN A 199 -18.93 -9.15 -1.48
N ILE A 200 -18.49 -7.92 -1.20
CA ILE A 200 -19.08 -7.01 -0.18
C ILE A 200 -19.85 -5.87 -0.85
N ILE A 201 -19.29 -5.30 -1.92
CA ILE A 201 -19.93 -4.25 -2.71
C ILE A 201 -21.05 -4.92 -3.54
N PRO A 202 -22.28 -4.40 -3.54
CA PRO A 202 -23.40 -4.97 -4.28
C PRO A 202 -23.26 -4.78 -5.80
N GLY A 203 -23.90 -5.67 -6.57
CA GLY A 203 -24.02 -5.60 -8.02
C GLY A 203 -22.71 -5.29 -8.76
N SER A 204 -22.79 -4.31 -9.67
CA SER A 204 -21.71 -3.78 -10.50
C SER A 204 -21.11 -2.47 -10.01
N VAL A 205 -21.54 -1.92 -8.86
CA VAL A 205 -21.26 -0.53 -8.44
C VAL A 205 -19.76 -0.18 -8.45
N LEU A 206 -18.87 -1.13 -8.09
CA LEU A 206 -17.41 -0.94 -8.15
C LEU A 206 -16.86 -0.75 -9.58
N THR A 207 -17.47 -1.40 -10.58
CA THR A 207 -17.09 -1.23 -11.99
C THR A 207 -17.71 0.01 -12.60
N ASP A 208 -18.93 0.33 -12.21
CA ASP A 208 -19.68 1.46 -12.76
C ASP A 208 -19.06 2.78 -12.29
N LEU A 209 -18.57 2.83 -11.04
CA LEU A 209 -17.74 3.92 -10.54
C LEU A 209 -16.39 4.04 -11.28
N LEU A 210 -15.76 2.92 -11.67
CA LEU A 210 -14.52 2.96 -12.45
C LEU A 210 -14.75 3.56 -13.84
N ASP A 211 -15.84 3.19 -14.49
CA ASP A 211 -16.12 3.65 -15.85
C ASP A 211 -16.55 5.13 -15.81
N ALA A 212 -17.27 5.58 -14.77
CA ALA A 212 -17.48 7.00 -14.48
C ALA A 212 -16.17 7.78 -14.26
N VAL A 213 -15.19 7.22 -13.52
CA VAL A 213 -13.87 7.84 -13.32
C VAL A 213 -13.13 8.06 -14.65
N HIS A 214 -13.22 7.13 -15.60
CA HIS A 214 -12.59 7.33 -16.91
C HIS A 214 -13.29 8.42 -17.72
N ASN A 215 -14.62 8.39 -17.80
CA ASN A 215 -15.41 9.39 -18.54
C ASN A 215 -15.17 10.82 -18.03
N LEU A 216 -15.18 11.01 -16.69
CA LEU A 216 -14.92 12.32 -16.08
C LEU A 216 -13.47 12.77 -16.28
N ARG A 217 -12.50 11.85 -16.21
CA ARG A 217 -11.09 12.18 -16.49
C ARG A 217 -10.89 12.63 -17.94
N GLU A 218 -11.61 12.04 -18.89
CA GLU A 218 -11.61 12.48 -20.29
C GLU A 218 -12.28 13.84 -20.46
N LYS A 219 -13.52 14.03 -19.95
CA LYS A 219 -14.30 15.29 -20.06
C LYS A 219 -13.59 16.48 -19.38
N TYR A 220 -12.91 16.27 -18.25
CA TYR A 220 -12.14 17.31 -17.55
C TYR A 220 -10.64 17.37 -17.89
N GLY A 221 -10.13 16.54 -18.82
CA GLY A 221 -8.73 16.57 -19.25
C GLY A 221 -7.70 16.14 -18.18
N ILE A 222 -8.12 15.36 -17.18
CA ILE A 222 -7.28 14.83 -16.10
C ILE A 222 -6.42 13.68 -16.65
N LYS A 223 -5.15 13.59 -16.22
CA LYS A 223 -4.24 12.57 -16.78
C LYS A 223 -4.61 11.17 -16.29
N SER A 224 -4.44 10.20 -17.17
CA SER A 224 -4.52 8.78 -16.84
C SER A 224 -3.35 8.03 -17.47
N HIS A 225 -2.65 7.25 -16.65
CA HIS A 225 -1.50 6.42 -17.06
C HIS A 225 -1.85 4.93 -17.06
N CYS A 226 -3.13 4.62 -16.83
CA CYS A 226 -3.65 3.27 -16.74
C CYS A 226 -3.88 2.63 -18.12
N HIS A 227 -3.75 1.31 -18.20
CA HIS A 227 -4.07 0.56 -19.42
C HIS A 227 -5.58 0.27 -19.58
N CYS A 228 -6.43 0.89 -18.76
CA CYS A 228 -7.89 0.75 -18.82
C CYS A 228 -8.45 1.26 -20.17
N THR A 229 -7.91 2.35 -20.71
CA THR A 229 -8.40 3.08 -21.91
C THR A 229 -8.34 2.29 -23.23
N ASN A 230 -7.44 1.31 -23.33
CA ASN A 230 -7.10 0.65 -24.61
C ASN A 230 -8.12 -0.42 -25.06
N LYS A 231 -9.40 -0.27 -24.67
CA LYS A 231 -10.48 -1.26 -24.86
C LYS A 231 -11.84 -0.70 -25.28
N GLN A 232 -12.08 0.60 -25.17
CA GLN A 232 -13.38 1.20 -25.53
C GLN A 232 -13.50 1.58 -27.02
N ASN A 233 -12.37 1.71 -27.74
CA ASN A 233 -12.36 2.10 -29.16
C ASN A 233 -12.38 0.90 -30.14
N ILE A 234 -13.45 0.08 -30.08
CA ILE A 234 -13.77 -0.92 -31.13
C ILE A 234 -15.26 -0.85 -31.44
N GLN A 235 -15.59 -0.55 -32.70
CA GLN A 235 -16.91 -0.11 -33.22
C GLN A 235 -17.20 1.38 -32.89
N VAL A 236 -17.43 2.29 -33.86
CA VAL A 236 -17.58 2.17 -35.33
C VAL A 236 -16.90 3.35 -36.04
N GLY A 237 -16.11 3.09 -37.11
CA GLY A 237 -15.72 4.13 -38.09
C GLY A 237 -14.29 4.02 -38.64
N ASN A 238 -14.17 4.09 -39.97
CA ASN A 238 -12.94 4.36 -40.75
C ASN A 238 -11.64 3.62 -40.37
N PHE A 239 -11.45 2.40 -40.91
CA PHE A 239 -10.13 1.79 -41.03
C PHE A 239 -9.27 2.47 -42.11
N PRO A 240 -7.99 2.78 -41.85
CA PRO A 240 -6.98 2.93 -42.89
C PRO A 240 -6.74 1.61 -43.64
N ALA A 241 -6.13 1.68 -44.83
CA ALA A 241 -6.06 0.55 -45.76
C ALA A 241 -5.41 -0.74 -45.20
N MET A 242 -6.06 -1.88 -45.43
CA MET A 242 -5.59 -3.22 -45.02
C MET A 242 -4.88 -3.96 -46.17
N ASN A 243 -3.82 -4.70 -45.84
CA ASN A 243 -3.17 -5.63 -46.77
C ASN A 243 -3.96 -6.94 -46.91
N GLY A 244 -3.94 -7.53 -48.11
CA GLY A 244 -4.96 -8.47 -48.63
C GLY A 244 -5.09 -9.87 -47.98
N VAL A 245 -4.41 -10.18 -46.88
CA VAL A 245 -4.47 -11.53 -46.26
C VAL A 245 -5.82 -11.79 -45.56
N SER A 246 -6.47 -10.76 -45.02
CA SER A 246 -7.70 -10.91 -44.21
C SER A 246 -8.92 -11.39 -45.01
N GLN A 247 -9.02 -11.03 -46.30
CA GLN A 247 -10.17 -11.37 -47.16
C GLN A 247 -10.37 -12.88 -47.34
N VAL A 248 -9.31 -13.68 -47.27
CA VAL A 248 -9.42 -15.15 -47.45
C VAL A 248 -10.06 -15.81 -46.23
N LEU A 249 -9.65 -15.41 -45.01
CA LEU A 249 -10.22 -15.92 -43.75
C LEU A 249 -11.71 -15.60 -43.61
N GLN A 250 -12.11 -14.38 -44.01
CA GLN A 250 -13.49 -13.93 -43.89
C GLN A 250 -14.44 -14.67 -44.85
N ASN A 251 -13.96 -15.05 -46.05
CA ASN A 251 -14.72 -15.87 -47.00
C ASN A 251 -14.92 -17.32 -46.53
N VAL A 252 -13.93 -17.92 -45.86
CA VAL A 252 -14.07 -19.29 -45.30
C VAL A 252 -15.15 -19.35 -44.22
N LEU A 253 -15.18 -18.36 -43.30
CA LEU A 253 -16.18 -18.30 -42.23
C LEU A 253 -17.62 -18.11 -42.74
N ASN A 254 -17.81 -17.39 -43.84
CA ASN A 254 -19.13 -17.10 -44.41
C ASN A 254 -19.82 -18.32 -45.04
N HIS A 255 -19.08 -19.38 -45.41
CA HIS A 255 -19.67 -20.58 -46.00
C HIS A 255 -20.21 -21.60 -44.98
N SER A 256 -19.85 -21.48 -43.69
CA SER A 256 -20.24 -22.43 -42.63
C SER A 256 -21.69 -22.28 -42.14
N ASN A 257 -22.35 -21.14 -42.36
CA ASN A 257 -23.64 -20.80 -41.72
C ASN A 257 -24.84 -20.80 -42.69
N LYS A 258 -25.21 -21.97 -43.22
CA LYS A 258 -26.53 -22.19 -43.88
C LYS A 258 -27.09 -23.60 -43.63
N ILE A 259 -28.06 -23.68 -42.71
CA ILE A 259 -29.26 -24.57 -42.64
C ILE A 259 -30.03 -24.04 -41.41
N SER A 260 -30.91 -23.04 -41.56
CA SER A 260 -32.29 -23.11 -42.07
C SER A 260 -33.33 -23.43 -40.96
N LEU A 261 -33.72 -22.39 -40.21
CA LEU A 261 -34.98 -22.36 -39.47
C LEU A 261 -36.15 -22.10 -40.43
N CYS A 262 -37.35 -22.62 -40.12
CA CYS A 262 -38.57 -22.28 -40.85
C CYS A 262 -39.68 -21.90 -39.87
N MET A 263 -40.17 -20.66 -39.98
CA MET A 263 -41.37 -20.18 -39.30
C MET A 263 -42.65 -20.61 -40.05
N PRO A 264 -43.81 -20.48 -39.42
CA PRO A 264 -44.97 -19.89 -40.11
C PRO A 264 -45.64 -18.76 -39.30
N GLU A 265 -46.16 -17.75 -39.99
CA GLU A 265 -46.81 -16.59 -39.38
C GLU A 265 -48.36 -16.63 -39.46
N SER A 266 -48.99 -16.04 -38.45
CA SER A 266 -50.28 -15.31 -38.47
C SER A 266 -51.51 -15.90 -39.17
N GLN A 267 -52.60 -16.07 -38.40
CA GLN A 267 -53.95 -15.63 -38.79
C GLN A 267 -54.82 -15.37 -37.55
N GLN A 268 -55.75 -14.40 -37.62
CA GLN A 268 -56.69 -14.05 -36.55
C GLN A 268 -58.09 -14.62 -36.84
N GLN A 269 -58.79 -15.18 -35.85
CA GLN A 269 -60.26 -15.12 -35.75
C GLN A 269 -60.80 -15.50 -34.35
N ASN A 270 -62.09 -15.23 -34.11
CA ASN A 270 -62.66 -14.97 -32.79
C ASN A 270 -63.29 -16.16 -32.04
N ASN A 271 -63.26 -16.07 -30.69
CA ASN A 271 -64.30 -16.53 -29.74
C ASN A 271 -64.38 -18.06 -29.39
N PRO A 272 -65.17 -18.52 -28.38
CA PRO A 272 -64.52 -19.10 -27.18
C PRO A 272 -65.14 -20.39 -26.59
N GLN A 273 -64.56 -20.83 -25.45
CA GLN A 273 -65.08 -21.74 -24.39
C GLN A 273 -64.48 -23.17 -24.24
N LYS A 274 -64.12 -23.45 -22.98
CA LYS A 274 -64.39 -24.67 -22.16
C LYS A 274 -63.46 -25.91 -22.11
N SER A 275 -63.25 -26.29 -20.84
CA SER A 275 -63.21 -27.64 -20.22
C SER A 275 -62.09 -28.66 -20.47
N GLU A 276 -61.24 -28.77 -19.43
CA GLU A 276 -60.94 -30.00 -18.64
C GLU A 276 -60.15 -31.21 -19.18
N SER A 277 -59.52 -31.89 -18.21
CA SER A 277 -59.17 -33.33 -18.14
C SER A 277 -57.73 -33.81 -18.48
N LYS A 278 -56.93 -33.92 -17.41
CA LYS A 278 -56.11 -35.10 -16.99
C LYS A 278 -55.54 -36.07 -18.04
N GLY A 279 -54.25 -36.38 -17.95
CA GLY A 279 -53.68 -37.62 -18.51
C GLY A 279 -52.19 -37.85 -18.19
N ASN A 280 -51.87 -38.80 -17.32
CA ASN A 280 -50.49 -39.21 -17.01
C ASN A 280 -49.82 -39.91 -18.20
N SER A 281 -48.49 -39.75 -18.40
CA SER A 281 -47.53 -40.82 -18.04
C SER A 281 -46.07 -40.52 -18.43
N SER A 282 -45.16 -40.92 -17.54
CA SER A 282 -43.76 -41.27 -17.77
C SER A 282 -43.63 -42.79 -17.53
N PRO A 283 -42.49 -43.50 -17.71
CA PRO A 283 -41.12 -43.03 -17.95
C PRO A 283 -40.36 -43.79 -19.06
N GLY A 284 -39.04 -43.59 -19.16
CA GLY A 284 -38.16 -44.46 -19.94
C GLY A 284 -36.80 -43.83 -20.28
N SER A 285 -35.79 -44.10 -19.46
CA SER A 285 -34.37 -43.88 -19.78
C SER A 285 -33.65 -45.23 -19.72
N ASP A 286 -32.77 -45.53 -20.67
CA ASP A 286 -31.48 -46.21 -20.42
C ASP A 286 -30.59 -46.28 -21.68
N VAL A 287 -29.35 -46.75 -21.51
CA VAL A 287 -28.20 -46.52 -22.40
C VAL A 287 -27.71 -47.79 -23.12
N SER A 288 -27.32 -47.66 -24.39
CA SER A 288 -26.37 -48.51 -25.14
C SER A 288 -25.81 -47.66 -26.30
N THR A 289 -24.51 -47.48 -26.55
CA THR A 289 -23.50 -48.43 -27.11
C THR A 289 -23.93 -49.07 -28.44
N ASP A 290 -23.08 -49.21 -29.46
CA ASP A 290 -21.63 -48.99 -29.55
C ASP A 290 -21.22 -48.34 -30.91
N SER A 291 -20.00 -47.82 -31.01
CA SER A 291 -19.48 -47.13 -32.20
C SER A 291 -18.14 -47.70 -32.66
N LYS A 292 -17.96 -47.95 -33.97
CA LYS A 292 -16.69 -48.48 -34.49
C LYS A 292 -16.41 -48.09 -35.95
N LEU A 293 -15.46 -47.17 -36.14
CA LEU A 293 -14.48 -47.08 -37.25
C LEU A 293 -13.55 -45.88 -37.01
N THR A 294 -12.28 -46.00 -37.42
CA THR A 294 -11.18 -45.01 -37.26
C THR A 294 -10.12 -45.23 -38.36
N PRO A 295 -9.15 -44.34 -38.58
CA PRO A 295 -8.99 -42.91 -38.19
C PRO A 295 -8.97 -41.99 -39.45
N PRO A 296 -8.52 -40.71 -39.38
CA PRO A 296 -7.08 -40.41 -39.40
C PRO A 296 -6.61 -39.51 -38.24
N GLU A 297 -5.30 -39.26 -38.18
CA GLU A 297 -4.62 -38.64 -37.03
C GLU A 297 -4.83 -37.11 -36.95
N SER A 298 -5.14 -36.61 -35.75
CA SER A 298 -5.17 -35.17 -35.47
C SER A 298 -3.78 -34.70 -35.01
N GLN A 299 -3.23 -33.72 -35.71
CA GLN A 299 -1.87 -33.23 -35.45
C GLN A 299 -1.78 -32.45 -34.12
N SER A 300 -0.64 -32.59 -33.44
CA SER A 300 -0.35 -31.86 -32.19
C SER A 300 -0.09 -30.36 -32.44
N PRO A 301 -0.51 -29.44 -31.54
CA PRO A 301 -0.24 -28.00 -31.66
C PRO A 301 1.24 -27.62 -31.84
N LEU A 302 2.17 -28.50 -31.42
CA LEU A 302 3.61 -28.31 -31.62
C LEU A 302 4.04 -28.41 -33.10
N HIS A 303 3.29 -29.12 -33.94
CA HIS A 303 3.57 -29.20 -35.37
C HIS A 303 3.28 -27.87 -36.07
N TRP A 304 2.11 -27.29 -35.78
CA TRP A 304 1.70 -25.98 -36.30
C TRP A 304 2.70 -24.86 -35.91
N LEU A 305 3.21 -24.88 -34.67
CA LEU A 305 4.25 -23.95 -34.23
C LEU A 305 5.59 -24.13 -34.95
N ALA A 306 5.94 -25.35 -35.37
CA ALA A 306 7.14 -25.61 -36.16
C ALA A 306 6.98 -25.08 -37.60
N ASP A 307 5.83 -25.32 -38.23
CA ASP A 307 5.53 -24.83 -39.58
C ASP A 307 5.49 -23.28 -39.62
N LEU A 308 4.92 -22.66 -38.59
CA LEU A 308 4.82 -21.19 -38.47
C LEU A 308 6.19 -20.53 -38.26
N ALA A 309 7.10 -21.18 -37.51
CA ALA A 309 8.50 -20.76 -37.41
C ALA A 309 9.26 -20.92 -38.74
N GLU A 310 9.00 -21.99 -39.49
CA GLU A 310 9.63 -22.19 -40.79
C GLU A 310 9.09 -21.19 -41.84
N GLN A 311 7.79 -20.88 -41.83
CA GLN A 311 7.18 -19.84 -42.65
C GLN A 311 7.82 -18.47 -42.38
N LYS A 312 7.97 -18.08 -41.11
CA LYS A 312 8.61 -16.80 -40.75
C LYS A 312 10.05 -16.69 -41.29
N SER A 313 10.82 -17.77 -41.20
CA SER A 313 12.19 -17.82 -41.76
C SER A 313 12.26 -17.77 -43.30
N ARG A 314 11.15 -18.07 -43.98
CA ARG A 314 10.99 -17.98 -45.43
C ARG A 314 10.51 -16.58 -45.85
N GLU A 315 9.74 -15.89 -45.01
CA GLU A 315 9.30 -14.50 -45.19
C GLU A 315 10.44 -13.50 -44.95
N GLU A 316 11.22 -13.66 -43.87
CA GLU A 316 12.42 -12.85 -43.59
C GLU A 316 13.51 -12.99 -44.68
N LYS A 317 13.54 -14.12 -45.40
CA LYS A 317 14.40 -14.34 -46.59
C LYS A 317 13.81 -13.80 -47.90
N LYS A 318 12.61 -13.22 -47.86
CA LYS A 318 11.90 -12.64 -49.01
C LYS A 318 11.96 -11.11 -48.98
N GLU A 319 11.70 -10.49 -47.82
CA GLU A 319 11.85 -9.02 -47.63
C GLU A 319 13.27 -8.55 -47.95
N ASN A 320 14.28 -9.31 -47.51
CA ASN A 320 15.70 -9.09 -47.82
C ASN A 320 16.07 -9.26 -49.31
N LYS A 321 15.12 -9.59 -50.19
CA LYS A 321 15.29 -9.61 -51.66
C LYS A 321 14.55 -8.50 -52.39
N GLU A 322 13.53 -7.89 -51.79
CA GLU A 322 12.75 -6.82 -52.42
C GLU A 322 13.43 -5.45 -52.20
N PHE A 323 14.07 -5.23 -51.04
CA PHE A 323 14.86 -4.01 -50.77
C PHE A 323 16.12 -3.82 -51.64
N ALA A 324 16.49 -4.82 -52.46
CA ALA A 324 17.66 -4.78 -53.32
C ALA A 324 17.39 -4.25 -54.75
N LEU A 325 16.13 -3.99 -55.13
CA LEU A 325 15.72 -3.78 -56.52
C LEU A 325 15.18 -2.37 -56.84
N GLU A 326 15.38 -1.38 -55.97
CA GLU A 326 14.81 -0.03 -56.17
C GLU A 326 15.84 1.12 -56.09
N LYS A 327 17.11 0.85 -56.45
CA LYS A 327 18.13 1.91 -56.54
C LYS A 327 19.19 1.73 -57.62
N GLN A 328 18.75 1.68 -58.87
CA GLN A 328 19.57 2.06 -60.04
C GLN A 328 18.76 2.94 -60.99
N ILE A 329 19.40 4.02 -61.48
CA ILE A 329 19.04 4.99 -62.55
C ILE A 329 18.99 6.44 -62.05
N LYS A 330 19.87 7.28 -62.64
CA LYS A 330 19.90 8.76 -62.68
C LYS A 330 20.40 9.54 -61.44
N GLU A 331 21.70 9.75 -61.46
CA GLU A 331 22.40 11.04 -61.39
C GLU A 331 21.93 11.98 -62.57
N GLU A 332 22.28 13.25 -62.73
CA GLU A 332 23.31 14.17 -62.16
C GLU A 332 22.60 15.46 -61.61
N GLN A 333 23.09 16.72 -61.52
CA GLN A 333 24.31 17.43 -61.95
C GLN A 333 24.58 18.69 -61.07
N GLU A 334 25.88 19.01 -60.92
CA GLU A 334 26.59 20.27 -60.56
C GLU A 334 25.99 21.47 -59.76
N GLN A 335 26.81 21.90 -58.77
CA GLN A 335 27.15 23.28 -58.32
C GLN A 335 26.07 24.12 -57.57
N ASP A 336 26.39 24.93 -56.54
CA ASP A 336 27.70 25.42 -56.07
C ASP A 336 27.85 25.49 -54.51
N SER A 337 29.05 25.79 -54.00
CA SER A 337 29.44 25.87 -52.56
C SER A 337 29.77 27.33 -52.12
N PRO A 338 30.20 27.67 -50.87
CA PRO A 338 30.45 26.91 -49.62
C PRO A 338 29.53 27.40 -48.44
N ASP A 339 29.51 26.85 -47.21
CA ASP A 339 30.61 26.64 -46.25
C ASP A 339 30.50 25.35 -45.40
N SER A 340 31.55 25.05 -44.63
CA SER A 340 31.78 23.74 -44.00
C SER A 340 32.52 23.84 -42.65
N PRO A 341 32.82 22.74 -41.93
CA PRO A 341 32.26 21.38 -41.98
C PRO A 341 31.80 20.85 -40.59
N ASN A 342 31.17 19.68 -40.55
CA ASN A 342 31.46 18.73 -39.46
C ASN A 342 31.58 17.29 -39.96
N SER A 343 32.60 16.62 -39.43
CA SER A 343 33.15 15.29 -39.73
C SER A 343 32.20 14.17 -40.24
N ARG A 344 32.58 13.55 -41.38
CA ARG A 344 32.38 12.12 -41.68
C ARG A 344 33.12 11.71 -42.97
N THR A 345 33.93 10.65 -42.93
CA THR A 345 34.17 9.76 -44.10
C THR A 345 34.73 8.40 -43.70
N SER A 346 34.21 7.34 -44.35
CA SER A 346 34.74 5.96 -44.46
C SER A 346 35.46 5.85 -45.85
N PRO A 347 35.60 4.72 -46.60
CA PRO A 347 35.25 3.28 -46.48
C PRO A 347 36.48 2.37 -46.86
N PRO A 348 36.43 1.21 -47.60
CA PRO A 348 35.38 0.20 -47.89
C PRO A 348 35.76 -1.33 -47.77
N VAL A 349 34.74 -2.17 -47.53
CA VAL A 349 34.38 -3.50 -48.15
C VAL A 349 35.43 -4.60 -48.49
N SER A 350 35.24 -5.85 -47.97
CA SER A 350 35.08 -7.10 -48.78
C SER A 350 34.73 -8.42 -48.01
N GLN A 351 33.44 -8.80 -48.08
CA GLN A 351 32.81 -10.14 -48.17
C GLN A 351 33.31 -11.44 -47.47
N ASN A 352 32.33 -12.09 -46.79
CA ASN A 352 32.04 -13.55 -46.69
C ASN A 352 32.99 -14.47 -45.86
N ASN A 353 32.54 -15.57 -45.23
CA ASN A 353 31.22 -16.21 -45.21
C ASN A 353 30.87 -16.84 -43.83
N GLU A 354 29.58 -17.11 -43.57
CA GLU A 354 29.07 -17.61 -42.27
C GLU A 354 28.96 -19.14 -42.18
N GLN A 355 29.03 -19.69 -40.95
CA GLN A 355 28.12 -20.75 -40.48
C GLN A 355 28.15 -20.91 -38.95
N GLY A 356 27.04 -20.59 -38.28
CA GLY A 356 26.85 -20.78 -36.83
C GLY A 356 25.80 -21.86 -36.53
N SER A 357 26.08 -22.76 -35.59
CA SER A 357 25.17 -23.83 -35.17
C SER A 357 24.04 -23.30 -34.28
N THR A 358 22.79 -23.46 -34.71
CA THR A 358 21.60 -22.95 -33.99
C THR A 358 21.13 -23.87 -32.86
N LEU A 359 20.37 -23.30 -31.91
CA LEU A 359 19.85 -23.93 -30.69
C LEU A 359 19.06 -25.25 -30.88
N ARG A 360 18.66 -25.59 -32.11
CA ARG A 360 17.86 -26.78 -32.46
C ARG A 360 18.60 -28.10 -32.17
N ASP A 361 19.91 -28.15 -32.44
CA ASP A 361 20.72 -29.35 -32.20
C ASP A 361 20.81 -29.67 -30.71
N LEU A 362 21.01 -28.64 -29.88
CA LEU A 362 21.17 -28.73 -28.43
C LEU A 362 19.87 -29.15 -27.71
N LEU A 363 18.72 -28.91 -28.32
CA LEU A 363 17.40 -29.29 -27.81
C LEU A 363 16.95 -30.70 -28.26
N THR A 364 17.38 -31.16 -29.43
CA THR A 364 17.01 -32.51 -29.92
C THR A 364 17.87 -33.63 -29.33
N THR A 365 19.10 -33.36 -28.90
CA THR A 365 20.00 -34.38 -28.31
C THR A 365 19.57 -34.89 -26.93
N THR A 366 18.79 -34.10 -26.17
CA THR A 366 18.52 -34.38 -24.74
C THR A 366 17.19 -35.11 -24.50
N ALA A 367 16.28 -35.12 -25.47
CA ALA A 367 14.95 -35.73 -25.36
C ALA A 367 14.89 -37.22 -25.77
N GLY A 368 16.05 -37.89 -25.96
CA GLY A 368 16.17 -39.08 -26.80
C GLY A 368 16.69 -40.37 -26.16
N LYS A 369 16.58 -40.59 -24.84
CA LYS A 369 17.04 -41.86 -24.21
C LYS A 369 16.41 -42.22 -22.84
N LEU A 370 15.13 -42.59 -22.83
CA LEU A 370 14.51 -43.33 -21.71
C LEU A 370 13.58 -44.44 -22.20
N ARG A 371 14.00 -45.71 -22.06
CA ARG A 371 13.10 -46.88 -22.03
C ARG A 371 13.65 -48.02 -21.16
N VAL A 372 12.88 -48.34 -20.12
CA VAL A 372 12.64 -49.69 -19.52
C VAL A 372 13.84 -50.45 -18.92
N GLY A 373 13.77 -50.92 -17.67
CA GLY A 373 14.88 -51.73 -17.13
C GLY A 373 14.82 -52.51 -15.79
N SER A 374 14.01 -52.17 -14.79
CA SER A 374 13.83 -52.97 -13.54
C SER A 374 15.03 -53.15 -12.56
N THR A 375 14.72 -53.74 -11.39
CA THR A 375 15.57 -54.37 -10.34
C THR A 375 16.71 -53.60 -9.65
N ASP A 376 16.40 -53.10 -8.44
CA ASP A 376 16.96 -53.54 -7.13
C ASP A 376 18.45 -53.31 -6.75
N ALA A 377 18.74 -53.50 -5.45
CA ALA A 377 20.02 -53.47 -4.72
C ALA A 377 20.75 -52.10 -4.57
N GLY A 378 20.93 -51.66 -3.31
CA GLY A 378 21.68 -50.43 -2.95
C GLY A 378 23.05 -50.69 -2.30
N ILE A 379 23.50 -49.76 -1.43
CA ILE A 379 24.76 -49.81 -0.61
C ILE A 379 26.03 -49.45 -1.47
N ALA A 380 27.04 -48.66 -1.05
CA ALA A 380 27.53 -48.30 0.30
C ALA A 380 28.05 -46.84 0.49
N PHE A 381 28.02 -46.41 1.76
CA PHE A 381 28.87 -45.52 2.60
C PHE A 381 30.26 -44.99 2.12
N ALA A 382 30.91 -43.98 2.74
CA ALA A 382 30.51 -42.81 3.59
C ALA A 382 31.74 -41.84 3.83
N PRO A 383 32.10 -41.27 5.04
CA PRO A 383 32.59 -39.87 5.14
C PRO A 383 33.99 -39.68 5.80
N VAL A 384 34.42 -38.44 6.11
CA VAL A 384 35.23 -38.09 7.32
C VAL A 384 35.34 -36.55 7.59
N TYR A 385 35.82 -36.19 8.79
CA TYR A 385 35.72 -34.94 9.57
C TYR A 385 36.63 -33.73 9.20
N SER A 386 36.42 -32.63 9.96
CA SER A 386 37.03 -31.29 9.89
C SER A 386 38.21 -31.02 10.87
N MET A 387 38.73 -29.77 10.84
CA MET A 387 39.57 -29.04 11.84
C MET A 387 41.11 -29.12 11.71
N GLY A 388 41.78 -27.95 11.82
CA GLY A 388 43.23 -27.86 12.10
C GLY A 388 43.99 -26.68 11.46
N THR A 389 44.75 -25.92 12.27
CA THR A 389 45.83 -24.97 11.89
C THR A 389 46.99 -25.16 12.89
N PRO A 390 48.24 -24.63 12.73
CA PRO A 390 48.75 -23.70 11.69
C PRO A 390 50.16 -24.04 11.10
N SER A 391 50.68 -23.15 10.24
CA SER A 391 52.11 -22.94 9.86
C SER A 391 52.80 -23.94 8.89
N GLY A 392 53.83 -23.47 8.16
CA GLY A 392 54.77 -24.31 7.39
C GLY A 392 55.00 -23.89 5.92
N LYS A 393 56.21 -23.42 5.59
CA LYS A 393 56.59 -22.83 4.29
C LYS A 393 56.56 -23.78 3.05
N SER A 394 56.24 -23.17 1.90
CA SER A 394 56.74 -23.41 0.52
C SER A 394 56.38 -24.69 -0.29
N GLY A 395 55.86 -24.48 -1.52
CA GLY A 395 56.24 -25.28 -2.70
C GLY A 395 55.14 -25.73 -3.71
N ARG A 396 55.00 -25.01 -4.84
CA ARG A 396 54.46 -25.46 -6.17
C ARG A 396 53.02 -26.06 -6.21
N THR A 397 51.98 -25.31 -6.60
CA THR A 397 51.51 -24.91 -7.97
C THR A 397 50.76 -25.97 -8.79
N MET A 398 49.44 -25.74 -8.98
CA MET A 398 48.54 -26.21 -10.05
C MET A 398 47.45 -25.10 -10.26
N PRO A 399 46.71 -25.01 -11.39
CA PRO A 399 46.66 -23.75 -12.15
C PRO A 399 45.37 -22.92 -12.03
N ASN A 400 45.47 -21.65 -12.45
CA ASN A 400 44.43 -20.64 -12.34
C ASN A 400 43.41 -20.68 -13.49
N ILE A 401 42.35 -21.48 -13.33
CA ILE A 401 41.17 -21.47 -14.24
C ILE A 401 40.46 -20.09 -14.27
N LEU A 402 40.73 -19.22 -13.30
CA LEU A 402 40.20 -17.85 -13.23
C LEU A 402 40.99 -16.85 -14.09
N ASP A 403 42.26 -17.10 -14.41
CA ASP A 403 43.08 -16.18 -15.20
C ASP A 403 42.68 -16.23 -16.69
N ASP A 404 42.31 -17.40 -17.22
CA ASP A 404 41.80 -17.54 -18.59
C ASP A 404 40.49 -16.75 -18.83
N ILE A 405 39.68 -16.56 -17.78
CA ILE A 405 38.45 -15.76 -17.83
C ILE A 405 38.76 -14.25 -17.84
N ILE A 406 39.84 -13.84 -17.17
CA ILE A 406 40.26 -12.43 -17.09
C ILE A 406 41.08 -12.03 -18.33
N ALA A 407 41.92 -12.93 -18.85
CA ALA A 407 42.73 -12.74 -20.06
C ALA A 407 41.87 -12.54 -21.33
N SER A 408 40.63 -13.03 -21.35
CA SER A 408 39.67 -12.84 -22.46
C SER A 408 39.13 -11.40 -22.59
N VAL A 409 39.40 -10.50 -21.63
CA VAL A 409 38.71 -9.20 -21.52
C VAL A 409 39.62 -7.97 -21.69
N VAL A 410 40.96 -8.10 -21.60
CA VAL A 410 41.87 -6.93 -21.58
C VAL A 410 43.14 -7.10 -22.43
N GLU A 411 43.01 -7.04 -23.76
CA GLU A 411 44.07 -6.63 -24.69
C GLU A 411 43.40 -6.17 -26.01
N ASN A 412 43.65 -4.98 -26.58
CA ASN A 412 44.95 -4.36 -26.87
C ASN A 412 44.92 -2.81 -26.83
N LYS A 413 46.10 -2.17 -26.82
CA LYS A 413 46.29 -0.70 -26.90
C LYS A 413 47.15 -0.25 -28.09
N ILE A 414 46.70 0.81 -28.75
CA ILE A 414 47.42 1.99 -29.30
C ILE A 414 48.90 1.84 -29.70
N PRO A 415 49.23 2.21 -30.96
CA PRO A 415 50.36 3.13 -31.23
C PRO A 415 50.05 4.18 -32.33
N PRO A 416 50.92 5.21 -32.58
CA PRO A 416 51.67 6.06 -31.67
C PRO A 416 51.40 7.58 -31.95
N ASN A 417 52.23 8.50 -31.41
CA ASN A 417 51.84 9.89 -31.13
C ASN A 417 52.67 10.99 -31.87
N LYS A 418 52.04 12.10 -32.33
CA LYS A 418 52.54 13.51 -32.54
C LYS A 418 51.71 14.28 -33.62
N ALA A 419 51.42 15.59 -33.54
CA ALA A 419 51.68 16.60 -32.49
C ALA A 419 50.72 17.82 -32.52
N SER A 420 50.45 18.39 -31.32
CA SER A 420 50.08 19.79 -30.96
C SER A 420 49.21 20.68 -31.89
N LYS A 421 48.01 21.08 -31.42
CA LYS A 421 47.74 22.43 -30.83
C LYS A 421 46.30 22.58 -30.28
N ILE A 422 46.16 23.53 -29.35
CA ILE A 422 45.01 23.91 -28.50
C ILE A 422 43.85 24.56 -29.30
N ASN A 423 42.56 24.20 -29.07
CA ASN A 423 41.54 25.00 -28.31
C ASN A 423 40.05 24.55 -28.48
N VAL A 424 39.18 24.98 -27.53
CA VAL A 424 37.68 25.12 -27.55
C VAL A 424 36.73 23.88 -27.46
N LYS A 425 35.70 24.06 -26.60
CA LYS A 425 34.40 23.35 -26.33
C LYS A 425 33.93 22.12 -27.15
N PRO A 426 33.23 21.19 -26.46
CA PRO A 426 32.09 20.42 -26.98
C PRO A 426 30.71 20.95 -26.49
N GLU A 427 29.64 20.61 -27.21
CA GLU A 427 28.23 20.72 -26.75
C GLU A 427 27.63 19.32 -26.52
N PRO A 428 26.74 19.12 -25.53
CA PRO A 428 25.99 17.87 -25.35
C PRO A 428 24.67 17.87 -26.15
N LYS A 429 24.21 16.68 -26.55
CA LYS A 429 22.84 16.48 -27.05
C LYS A 429 21.85 16.39 -25.88
N GLU A 430 20.60 16.78 -26.12
CA GLU A 430 19.57 16.82 -25.08
C GLU A 430 18.73 15.54 -25.01
N GLU A 431 18.51 15.08 -23.78
CA GLU A 431 17.34 14.29 -23.39
C GLU A 431 16.25 15.26 -22.89
N PRO A 432 14.95 14.91 -23.01
CA PRO A 432 13.85 15.81 -22.65
C PRO A 432 13.80 16.05 -21.14
N LYS A 433 14.32 17.20 -20.70
CA LYS A 433 14.20 17.67 -19.32
C LYS A 433 12.76 18.10 -19.05
N GLU A 434 12.09 17.46 -18.09
CA GLU A 434 11.02 18.16 -17.38
C GLU A 434 11.59 19.43 -16.72
N SER A 435 10.83 20.52 -16.79
CA SER A 435 11.33 21.85 -16.46
C SER A 435 11.49 22.04 -14.95
N ARG A 436 12.63 21.61 -14.40
CA ARG A 436 13.05 21.90 -13.03
C ARG A 436 13.34 23.40 -12.90
N LYS A 437 12.30 24.19 -12.61
CA LYS A 437 12.38 25.63 -12.38
C LYS A 437 13.36 25.93 -11.25
N SER A 438 14.02 27.08 -11.33
CA SER A 438 14.92 27.52 -10.26
C SER A 438 14.11 28.11 -9.09
N PRO A 439 14.49 27.85 -7.82
CA PRO A 439 13.76 28.37 -6.64
C PRO A 439 13.63 29.91 -6.56
N MET A 440 14.38 30.67 -7.38
CA MET A 440 14.23 32.12 -7.51
C MET A 440 12.93 32.57 -8.21
N GLU A 441 12.23 31.68 -8.93
CA GLU A 441 10.94 32.02 -9.55
C GLU A 441 9.75 31.72 -8.62
N GLU A 442 9.79 30.59 -7.90
CA GLU A 442 8.73 30.15 -6.97
C GLU A 442 8.53 31.14 -5.81
N ASN A 443 9.62 31.77 -5.34
CA ASN A 443 9.58 32.83 -4.32
C ASN A 443 8.73 34.06 -4.71
N LYS A 444 8.37 34.24 -6.00
CA LYS A 444 7.47 35.33 -6.44
C LYS A 444 5.99 34.94 -6.40
N LEU A 445 5.66 33.65 -6.39
CA LEU A 445 4.26 33.18 -6.47
C LEU A 445 3.59 33.11 -5.09
N TYR A 446 4.38 32.93 -4.03
CA TYR A 446 3.93 32.74 -2.64
C TYR A 446 4.49 33.82 -1.68
N SER A 447 4.75 35.03 -2.18
CA SER A 447 5.34 36.12 -1.38
C SER A 447 4.41 36.67 -0.29
N ASP A 448 3.13 36.33 -0.33
CA ASP A 448 2.11 36.61 0.69
C ASP A 448 2.12 35.62 1.87
N ILE A 449 2.81 34.49 1.74
CA ILE A 449 2.89 33.43 2.76
C ILE A 449 4.22 33.57 3.52
N PRO A 450 4.23 33.98 4.82
CA PRO A 450 5.46 34.14 5.58
C PRO A 450 6.15 32.80 5.86
N HIS A 451 7.17 32.47 5.08
CA HIS A 451 7.86 31.19 5.16
C HIS A 451 9.39 31.31 5.18
N SER A 452 10.07 30.20 5.41
CA SER A 452 11.51 29.98 5.22
C SER A 452 11.79 28.49 4.97
N TRP A 453 13.03 28.17 4.62
CA TRP A 453 13.47 26.82 4.30
C TRP A 453 14.62 26.41 5.22
N ILE A 454 14.49 25.26 5.89
CA ILE A 454 15.45 24.75 6.89
C ILE A 454 16.11 23.47 6.35
N CYS A 455 17.35 23.19 6.77
CA CYS A 455 18.14 22.02 6.39
C CYS A 455 18.30 21.90 4.87
N GLU A 456 19.08 22.80 4.26
CA GLU A 456 19.40 22.76 2.82
C GLU A 456 18.15 22.72 1.90
N GLN A 457 17.06 23.40 2.29
CA GLN A 457 15.77 23.40 1.56
C GLN A 457 15.01 22.06 1.55
N HIS A 458 15.11 21.26 2.62
CA HIS A 458 14.33 20.02 2.77
C HIS A 458 13.12 20.13 3.71
N ILE A 459 13.10 21.12 4.62
CA ILE A 459 11.96 21.36 5.52
C ILE A 459 11.37 22.76 5.27
N LEU A 460 10.07 22.83 5.00
CA LEU A 460 9.32 24.08 4.89
C LEU A 460 8.97 24.61 6.29
N TRP A 461 9.39 25.82 6.65
CA TRP A 461 8.92 26.51 7.86
C TRP A 461 7.89 27.58 7.52
N LEU A 462 6.64 27.35 7.90
CA LEU A 462 5.54 28.33 7.85
C LEU A 462 5.50 29.10 9.18
N LYS A 463 5.68 30.42 9.11
CA LYS A 463 5.93 31.27 10.29
C LYS A 463 4.66 31.77 10.97
N ASP A 464 3.59 31.92 10.20
CA ASP A 464 2.32 32.46 10.69
C ASP A 464 1.20 31.41 10.63
N TYR A 465 0.86 30.86 11.80
CA TYR A 465 -0.25 29.93 11.98
C TYR A 465 -1.64 30.51 11.63
N LYS A 466 -1.77 31.83 11.44
CA LYS A 466 -3.04 32.50 11.08
C LYS A 466 -3.26 32.62 9.58
N ASN A 467 -2.23 32.40 8.75
CA ASN A 467 -2.34 32.60 7.31
C ASN A 467 -3.12 31.44 6.65
N SER A 468 -4.31 31.72 6.14
CA SER A 468 -5.19 30.74 5.49
C SER A 468 -4.72 30.29 4.10
N ASN A 469 -3.72 30.95 3.50
CA ASN A 469 -3.09 30.49 2.26
C ASN A 469 -1.98 29.45 2.49
N ASN A 470 -1.58 29.17 3.74
CA ASN A 470 -0.48 28.26 4.09
C ASN A 470 -0.49 26.92 3.33
N TRP A 471 -1.68 26.32 3.14
CA TRP A 471 -1.84 25.04 2.42
C TRP A 471 -1.40 25.10 0.95
N LYS A 472 -1.45 26.27 0.31
CA LYS A 472 -1.13 26.46 -1.12
C LYS A 472 0.36 26.29 -1.40
N LEU A 473 1.21 26.75 -0.48
CA LEU A 473 2.65 26.53 -0.54
C LEU A 473 3.01 25.13 -0.02
N PHE A 474 2.40 24.70 1.11
CA PHE A 474 2.60 23.37 1.68
C PHE A 474 2.36 22.26 0.64
N LYS A 475 1.26 22.32 -0.12
CA LYS A 475 0.89 21.35 -1.17
C LYS A 475 2.03 21.07 -2.16
N GLU A 476 2.72 22.11 -2.63
CA GLU A 476 3.78 21.95 -3.62
C GLU A 476 5.04 21.29 -3.03
N CYS A 477 5.33 21.52 -1.74
CA CYS A 477 6.37 20.81 -1.00
C CYS A 477 5.96 19.35 -0.68
N TRP A 478 4.68 19.16 -0.33
CA TRP A 478 4.12 17.88 0.11
C TRP A 478 4.14 16.82 -1.00
N LYS A 479 3.81 17.20 -2.24
CA LYS A 479 4.01 16.34 -3.45
C LYS A 479 5.38 15.69 -3.54
N HIS A 480 6.41 16.32 -2.98
CA HIS A 480 7.80 15.86 -3.01
C HIS A 480 8.22 15.10 -1.75
N GLY A 481 7.29 14.84 -0.82
CA GLY A 481 7.57 14.19 0.47
C GLY A 481 8.44 15.02 1.41
N GLN A 482 8.36 16.35 1.32
CA GLN A 482 9.12 17.27 2.18
C GLN A 482 8.37 17.55 3.49
N PRO A 483 8.99 17.34 4.67
CA PRO A 483 8.40 17.75 5.93
C PRO A 483 8.12 19.25 6.01
N ALA A 484 7.15 19.62 6.84
CA ALA A 484 6.88 21.01 7.18
C ALA A 484 6.86 21.24 8.70
N VAL A 485 7.02 22.50 9.11
CA VAL A 485 6.80 22.95 10.48
C VAL A 485 6.00 24.25 10.49
N VAL A 486 4.92 24.29 11.25
CA VAL A 486 4.07 25.48 11.44
C VAL A 486 4.26 25.99 12.87
N SER A 487 4.83 27.19 13.02
CA SER A 487 5.19 27.72 14.33
C SER A 487 4.09 28.57 14.96
N GLY A 488 3.89 28.42 16.28
CA GLY A 488 3.02 29.28 17.08
C GLY A 488 1.59 28.79 17.28
N VAL A 489 1.29 27.51 17.01
CA VAL A 489 -0.04 26.90 17.20
C VAL A 489 -0.51 26.99 18.68
N HIS A 490 0.42 27.06 19.63
CA HIS A 490 0.12 27.35 21.05
C HIS A 490 -0.60 28.68 21.29
N LYS A 491 -0.64 29.59 20.29
CA LYS A 491 -1.34 30.88 20.29
C LYS A 491 -2.74 30.80 19.66
N LYS A 492 -3.16 29.60 19.22
CA LYS A 492 -4.51 29.24 18.75
C LYS A 492 -5.23 28.42 19.82
N MET A 493 -4.50 27.48 20.44
CA MET A 493 -4.95 26.60 21.53
C MET A 493 -5.24 27.33 22.85
N ASN A 494 -6.16 26.79 23.63
CA ASN A 494 -6.32 27.07 25.05
C ASN A 494 -5.20 26.39 25.85
N ILE A 495 -3.99 26.97 25.78
CA ILE A 495 -2.74 26.41 26.31
C ILE A 495 -2.75 26.11 27.83
N SER A 496 -3.74 26.59 28.58
CA SER A 496 -3.93 26.25 29.99
C SER A 496 -4.39 24.80 30.21
N LEU A 497 -5.19 24.23 29.29
CA LEU A 497 -5.63 22.84 29.34
C LEU A 497 -4.47 21.85 29.16
N TRP A 498 -3.49 22.23 28.35
CA TRP A 498 -2.40 21.37 27.91
C TRP A 498 -1.20 21.31 28.86
N LYS A 499 -1.24 22.04 29.98
CA LYS A 499 -0.18 21.99 30.98
C LYS A 499 -0.13 20.65 31.71
N ALA A 500 1.07 20.22 32.09
CA ALA A 500 1.29 19.07 32.97
C ALA A 500 0.46 19.14 34.27
N GLU A 501 0.31 20.32 34.89
CA GLU A 501 -0.50 20.49 36.11
C GLU A 501 -2.00 20.19 35.88
N SER A 502 -2.55 20.53 34.71
CA SER A 502 -3.96 20.27 34.39
C SER A 502 -4.17 18.82 33.96
N ILE A 503 -3.29 18.27 33.12
CA ILE A 503 -3.37 16.87 32.68
C ILE A 503 -3.15 15.91 33.88
N SER A 504 -2.26 16.26 34.81
CA SER A 504 -2.05 15.49 36.05
C SER A 504 -3.22 15.54 37.01
N LEU A 505 -4.01 16.62 37.04
CA LEU A 505 -5.20 16.72 37.91
C LEU A 505 -6.36 15.90 37.33
N ASP A 506 -6.52 15.94 36.01
CA ASP A 506 -7.61 15.24 35.33
C ASP A 506 -7.35 13.71 35.23
N PHE A 507 -6.08 13.29 35.04
CA PHE A 507 -5.73 11.88 34.71
C PHE A 507 -4.67 11.24 35.61
N GLY A 508 -4.15 11.92 36.63
CA GLY A 508 -3.04 11.43 37.46
C GLY A 508 -3.27 10.08 38.15
N ASP A 509 -4.53 9.74 38.46
CA ASP A 509 -4.92 8.50 39.14
C ASP A 509 -5.20 7.32 38.18
N HIS A 510 -5.17 7.55 36.85
CA HIS A 510 -5.37 6.48 35.86
C HIS A 510 -4.18 5.50 35.88
N GLN A 511 -4.44 4.22 35.62
CA GLN A 511 -3.40 3.20 35.52
C GLN A 511 -2.97 3.05 34.05
N ALA A 512 -1.69 3.28 33.77
CA ALA A 512 -1.08 3.11 32.45
C ALA A 512 0.40 2.77 32.60
N ASP A 513 0.94 1.99 31.66
CA ASP A 513 2.35 1.58 31.66
C ASP A 513 3.28 2.76 31.33
N LEU A 514 4.35 2.89 32.12
CA LEU A 514 5.39 3.90 31.93
C LEU A 514 6.67 3.25 31.42
N LEU A 515 7.19 3.70 30.29
CA LEU A 515 8.40 3.14 29.70
C LEU A 515 9.64 3.91 30.14
N ASN A 516 10.69 3.19 30.57
CA ASN A 516 12.03 3.76 30.70
C ASN A 516 12.66 3.88 29.31
N CYS A 517 12.98 5.10 28.87
CA CYS A 517 13.44 5.38 27.51
C CYS A 517 14.84 4.80 27.20
N LYS A 518 15.61 4.39 28.21
CA LYS A 518 16.97 3.84 28.02
C LYS A 518 16.99 2.38 27.59
N ASP A 519 16.03 1.58 28.03
CA ASP A 519 15.98 0.12 27.83
C ASP A 519 14.62 -0.37 27.32
N SER A 520 13.64 0.54 27.17
CA SER A 520 12.24 0.27 26.82
C SER A 520 11.51 -0.68 27.78
N ILE A 521 12.01 -0.85 29.00
CA ILE A 521 11.37 -1.69 30.02
C ILE A 521 10.24 -0.90 30.70
N ILE A 522 9.13 -1.58 31.00
CA ILE A 522 8.02 -1.03 31.79
C ILE A 522 8.51 -0.78 33.24
N SER A 523 8.43 0.47 33.66
CA SER A 523 8.81 0.93 35.01
C SER A 523 7.74 0.54 36.03
N ASN A 524 8.15 0.31 37.27
CA ASN A 524 7.24 0.12 38.40
C ASN A 524 6.64 1.43 38.96
N ALA A 525 6.74 2.53 38.21
CA ALA A 525 6.14 3.81 38.55
C ALA A 525 4.64 3.78 38.20
N ASN A 526 3.83 4.59 38.89
CA ASN A 526 2.46 4.90 38.50
C ASN A 526 2.39 6.28 37.82
N VAL A 527 1.27 6.56 37.14
CA VAL A 527 1.04 7.82 36.41
C VAL A 527 1.17 9.05 37.31
N LYS A 528 0.76 8.95 38.58
CA LYS A 528 0.92 10.04 39.56
C LYS A 528 2.39 10.32 39.88
N GLU A 529 3.20 9.28 40.12
CA GLU A 529 4.66 9.41 40.31
C GLU A 529 5.36 10.01 39.08
N PHE A 530 4.86 9.70 37.88
CA PHE A 530 5.36 10.31 36.64
C PHE A 530 5.08 11.82 36.58
N TRP A 531 3.85 12.26 36.88
CA TRP A 531 3.52 13.68 36.89
C TRP A 531 4.21 14.44 38.03
N ASP A 532 4.26 13.85 39.23
CA ASP A 532 5.03 14.35 40.37
C ASP A 532 6.52 14.55 40.00
N GLY A 533 7.12 13.62 39.25
CA GLY A 533 8.49 13.68 38.76
C GLY A 533 8.70 14.53 37.49
N PHE A 534 7.64 15.03 36.84
CA PHE A 534 7.73 15.65 35.53
C PHE A 534 8.61 16.91 35.53
N GLU A 535 8.41 17.79 36.52
CA GLU A 535 9.31 18.93 36.78
C GLU A 535 10.21 18.76 38.02
N GLU A 536 9.89 17.89 38.98
CA GLU A 536 10.73 17.71 40.18
C GLU A 536 11.69 16.53 40.02
N VAL A 537 12.94 16.80 39.65
CA VAL A 537 13.98 15.76 39.49
C VAL A 537 14.27 15.03 40.81
N SER A 538 13.98 15.66 41.95
CA SER A 538 14.00 15.07 43.30
C SER A 538 12.97 13.96 43.53
N LYS A 539 11.81 14.00 42.86
CA LYS A 539 10.74 13.00 42.97
C LYS A 539 10.89 11.84 41.98
N ARG A 540 11.75 11.98 40.96
CA ARG A 540 12.01 10.90 39.98
C ARG A 540 12.68 9.69 40.64
N GLN A 541 12.21 8.50 40.27
CA GLN A 541 12.85 7.24 40.60
C GLN A 541 14.32 7.21 40.12
N LYS A 542 15.15 6.37 40.77
CA LYS A 542 16.58 6.27 40.52
C LYS A 542 17.00 4.83 40.24
N THR A 543 17.96 4.66 39.35
CA THR A 543 18.62 3.38 39.09
C THR A 543 19.44 2.94 40.30
N LYS A 544 19.92 1.68 40.29
CA LYS A 544 20.86 1.16 41.30
C LYS A 544 22.15 1.98 41.43
N ASN A 545 22.49 2.78 40.41
CA ASN A 545 23.66 3.66 40.38
C ASN A 545 23.39 5.07 40.94
N GLY A 546 22.13 5.37 41.33
CA GLY A 546 21.71 6.68 41.85
C GLY A 546 21.31 7.72 40.79
N GLU A 547 21.38 7.37 39.51
CA GLU A 547 21.00 8.20 38.37
C GLU A 547 19.47 8.21 38.20
N THR A 548 18.86 9.34 37.83
CA THR A 548 17.39 9.40 37.60
C THR A 548 17.01 8.86 36.24
N VAL A 549 15.96 8.02 36.19
CA VAL A 549 15.43 7.44 34.94
C VAL A 549 14.75 8.50 34.05
N VAL A 550 14.65 8.19 32.75
CA VAL A 550 13.92 8.98 31.76
C VAL A 550 12.64 8.23 31.42
N LEU A 551 11.52 8.63 32.03
CA LEU A 551 10.23 7.97 31.81
C LEU A 551 9.43 8.62 30.67
N LYS A 552 8.64 7.80 29.99
CA LYS A 552 7.64 8.18 28.99
C LYS A 552 6.31 7.50 29.30
N LEU A 553 5.26 8.31 29.31
CA LEU A 553 3.87 7.91 29.17
C LEU A 553 3.53 8.00 27.67
N LYS A 554 3.44 6.85 26.99
CA LYS A 554 3.22 6.76 25.54
C LYS A 554 1.72 6.56 25.25
N ASP A 555 1.22 7.30 24.26
CA ASP A 555 -0.12 7.16 23.65
C ASP A 555 -1.25 7.03 24.69
N CYS A 556 -1.19 7.82 25.76
CA CYS A 556 -2.11 7.71 26.89
C CYS A 556 -2.68 9.10 27.26
N PRO A 557 -3.95 9.39 26.92
CA PRO A 557 -4.85 8.57 26.11
C PRO A 557 -4.54 8.65 24.60
N SER A 558 -5.19 7.79 23.81
CA SER A 558 -5.09 7.73 22.35
C SER A 558 -6.44 7.45 21.68
N GLY A 559 -6.60 7.73 20.38
CA GLY A 559 -7.73 7.24 19.60
C GLY A 559 -9.08 7.76 20.09
N GLU A 560 -10.08 6.87 20.19
CA GLU A 560 -11.39 7.19 20.77
C GLU A 560 -11.36 7.42 22.30
N ASP A 561 -10.39 6.81 23.00
CA ASP A 561 -10.17 7.03 24.44
C ASP A 561 -9.73 8.47 24.71
N PHE A 562 -8.93 9.08 23.82
CA PHE A 562 -8.60 10.51 23.89
C PHE A 562 -9.86 11.37 23.74
N LYS A 563 -10.72 11.06 22.77
CA LYS A 563 -11.93 11.84 22.46
C LYS A 563 -12.96 11.78 23.59
N THR A 564 -13.11 10.62 24.22
CA THR A 564 -14.08 10.37 25.29
C THR A 564 -13.57 10.82 26.67
N MET A 565 -12.28 10.64 26.98
CA MET A 565 -11.70 11.08 28.26
C MET A 565 -11.27 12.56 28.26
N MET A 566 -10.79 13.10 27.14
CA MET A 566 -10.31 14.49 27.03
C MET A 566 -11.13 15.36 26.04
N PRO A 567 -12.48 15.37 26.08
CA PRO A 567 -13.30 16.01 25.03
C PRO A 567 -12.98 17.50 24.83
N ALA A 568 -12.74 18.26 25.90
CA ALA A 568 -12.39 19.69 25.80
C ALA A 568 -10.99 19.93 25.19
N ARG A 569 -10.05 18.98 25.30
CA ARG A 569 -8.74 19.06 24.61
C ARG A 569 -8.85 18.55 23.17
N TYR A 570 -9.76 17.63 22.89
CA TYR A 570 -10.06 17.20 21.53
C TYR A 570 -10.69 18.33 20.71
N GLU A 571 -11.68 19.03 21.26
CA GLU A 571 -12.27 20.23 20.63
C GLU A 571 -11.20 21.33 20.40
N ASP A 572 -10.38 21.63 21.42
CA ASP A 572 -9.31 22.62 21.31
C ASP A 572 -8.22 22.21 20.31
N LEU A 573 -7.91 20.90 20.20
CA LEU A 573 -7.01 20.35 19.19
C LEU A 573 -7.56 20.55 17.78
N LEU A 574 -8.74 20.00 17.47
CA LEU A 574 -9.35 20.07 16.15
C LEU A 574 -9.45 21.51 15.65
N LYS A 575 -9.98 22.39 16.51
CA LYS A 575 -10.06 23.83 16.26
C LYS A 575 -8.69 24.47 16.02
N SER A 576 -7.63 23.95 16.63
CA SER A 576 -6.28 24.50 16.57
C SER A 576 -5.36 23.90 15.51
N LEU A 577 -5.73 22.78 14.87
CA LEU A 577 -4.90 22.13 13.85
C LEU A 577 -4.41 23.15 12.79
N PRO A 578 -3.12 23.16 12.44
CA PRO A 578 -2.59 23.92 11.31
C PRO A 578 -2.88 23.17 10.01
N LEU A 579 -2.82 23.87 8.86
CA LEU A 579 -3.09 23.27 7.54
C LEU A 579 -4.40 22.45 7.55
N PRO A 580 -5.51 23.00 8.05
CA PRO A 580 -6.73 22.23 8.32
C PRO A 580 -7.28 21.52 7.07
N GLU A 581 -6.97 22.03 5.88
CA GLU A 581 -7.30 21.40 4.59
C GLU A 581 -6.71 19.99 4.44
N TYR A 582 -5.59 19.69 5.11
CA TYR A 582 -4.96 18.37 5.17
C TYR A 582 -5.08 17.69 6.54
N CYS A 583 -4.90 18.44 7.64
CA CYS A 583 -4.80 17.86 8.97
C CYS A 583 -6.16 17.68 9.67
N SER A 584 -7.20 18.44 9.31
CA SER A 584 -8.51 18.30 9.96
C SER A 584 -9.20 17.01 9.51
N PRO A 585 -9.97 16.31 10.37
CA PRO A 585 -10.93 15.28 9.96
C PRO A 585 -12.03 15.78 9.00
N GLU A 586 -12.16 17.10 8.85
CA GLU A 586 -13.05 17.81 7.91
C GLU A 586 -12.25 18.44 6.74
N GLY A 587 -10.95 18.12 6.62
CA GLY A 587 -10.07 18.69 5.60
C GLY A 587 -10.33 18.09 4.22
N LYS A 588 -10.53 18.95 3.21
CA LYS A 588 -10.82 18.51 1.82
C LYS A 588 -9.70 17.75 1.11
N PHE A 589 -8.47 17.74 1.64
CA PHE A 589 -7.36 16.87 1.22
C PHE A 589 -7.06 15.76 2.25
N ASN A 590 -7.85 15.62 3.32
CA ASN A 590 -7.77 14.48 4.23
C ASN A 590 -8.73 13.38 3.77
N LEU A 591 -8.23 12.40 3.03
CA LEU A 591 -9.07 11.36 2.43
C LEU A 591 -9.75 10.46 3.48
N ALA A 592 -9.27 10.45 4.72
CA ALA A 592 -9.93 9.77 5.84
C ALA A 592 -11.30 10.39 6.20
N SER A 593 -11.55 11.66 5.85
CA SER A 593 -12.84 12.34 6.05
C SER A 593 -13.97 11.64 5.27
N HIS A 594 -13.70 11.25 4.03
CA HIS A 594 -14.68 10.66 3.11
C HIS A 594 -15.14 9.25 3.50
N LEU A 595 -14.48 8.58 4.47
CA LEU A 595 -14.91 7.25 4.92
C LEU A 595 -16.21 7.37 5.75
N PRO A 596 -17.34 6.81 5.30
CA PRO A 596 -18.61 7.00 5.99
C PRO A 596 -18.59 6.46 7.43
N GLY A 597 -19.22 7.16 8.37
CA GLY A 597 -19.41 6.73 9.77
C GLY A 597 -20.27 5.46 9.95
N PHE A 598 -20.59 4.78 8.86
CA PHE A 598 -21.05 3.39 8.85
C PHE A 598 -19.90 2.41 9.17
N PHE A 599 -18.71 2.66 8.63
CA PHE A 599 -17.52 1.86 8.88
C PHE A 599 -16.92 2.19 10.25
N VAL A 600 -16.17 1.25 10.82
CA VAL A 600 -15.22 1.57 11.90
C VAL A 600 -14.24 2.58 11.31
N ARG A 601 -14.14 3.79 11.88
CA ARG A 601 -13.08 4.73 11.46
C ARG A 601 -11.71 4.11 11.81
N PRO A 602 -10.68 4.32 10.98
CA PRO A 602 -9.32 4.05 11.37
C PRO A 602 -8.98 4.70 12.71
N ASP A 603 -8.10 4.05 13.46
CA ASP A 603 -7.48 4.60 14.66
C ASP A 603 -6.36 5.59 14.27
N LEU A 604 -6.74 6.59 13.48
CA LEU A 604 -6.00 7.82 13.13
C LEU A 604 -6.13 8.89 14.23
N GLY A 605 -6.78 8.55 15.35
CA GLY A 605 -7.18 9.51 16.37
C GLY A 605 -6.01 10.01 17.23
N PRO A 606 -6.23 11.12 17.95
CA PRO A 606 -5.18 11.85 18.63
C PRO A 606 -4.46 11.00 19.67
N ARG A 607 -3.13 11.08 19.70
CA ARG A 607 -2.26 10.40 20.68
C ARG A 607 -1.56 11.42 21.57
N LEU A 608 -1.67 11.26 22.88
CA LEU A 608 -0.90 12.04 23.85
C LEU A 608 0.39 11.31 24.23
N CYS A 609 1.54 11.90 23.92
CA CYS A 609 2.85 11.42 24.36
C CYS A 609 3.47 12.42 25.34
N SER A 610 3.80 11.96 26.54
CA SER A 610 4.44 12.77 27.59
C SER A 610 5.74 12.10 28.04
N ALA A 611 6.87 12.81 28.01
CA ALA A 611 8.15 12.23 28.41
C ALA A 611 9.13 13.22 29.05
N TYR A 612 9.91 12.73 30.00
CA TYR A 612 10.96 13.47 30.70
C TYR A 612 12.08 13.92 29.73
N GLY A 613 12.68 15.08 30.03
CA GLY A 613 13.91 15.51 29.37
C GLY A 613 15.16 14.72 29.83
N VAL A 614 16.03 14.33 28.88
CA VAL A 614 17.26 13.56 29.14
C VAL A 614 18.33 14.34 29.90
N ALA A 615 18.22 15.67 29.96
CA ALA A 615 19.18 16.56 30.61
C ALA A 615 19.44 16.25 32.10
N ALA A 616 18.49 15.59 32.78
CA ALA A 616 18.65 15.10 34.15
C ALA A 616 19.55 13.85 34.25
N ALA A 617 19.41 12.90 33.33
CA ALA A 617 20.18 11.66 33.28
C ALA A 617 21.63 11.88 32.80
N LYS A 618 21.89 13.02 32.11
CA LYS A 618 23.18 13.38 31.47
C LYS A 618 23.62 12.45 30.33
N ASP A 619 22.81 11.44 30.02
CA ASP A 619 22.98 10.51 28.92
C ASP A 619 22.30 11.07 27.66
N HIS A 620 23.10 11.23 26.60
CA HIS A 620 22.67 11.77 25.30
C HIS A 620 22.48 10.69 24.23
N ASP A 621 22.65 9.41 24.58
CA ASP A 621 22.38 8.28 23.71
C ASP A 621 20.94 7.74 23.88
N ILE A 622 20.16 8.30 24.82
CA ILE A 622 18.73 7.98 25.04
C ILE A 622 17.84 8.77 24.07
N GLY A 623 17.07 8.08 23.23
CA GLY A 623 15.91 8.67 22.53
C GLY A 623 14.67 8.65 23.43
N THR A 624 13.91 9.76 23.49
CA THR A 624 12.56 9.70 24.07
C THR A 624 11.56 9.06 23.10
N THR A 625 11.81 9.20 21.80
CA THR A 625 11.22 8.38 20.74
C THR A 625 12.36 7.88 19.86
N ASN A 626 12.54 6.57 19.79
CA ASN A 626 13.55 5.91 18.96
C ASN A 626 13.22 6.03 17.46
N LEU A 627 14.19 5.67 16.62
CA LEU A 627 14.01 5.67 15.18
C LEU A 627 12.94 4.66 14.76
N HIS A 628 11.94 5.15 14.04
CA HIS A 628 10.89 4.36 13.43
C HIS A 628 10.41 5.05 12.15
N VAL A 629 9.55 4.36 11.39
CA VAL A 629 8.90 4.86 10.17
C VAL A 629 7.44 5.21 10.48
N GLU A 630 6.95 6.32 9.94
CA GLU A 630 5.52 6.69 10.04
C GLU A 630 4.69 5.98 8.97
N VAL A 631 3.51 5.48 9.36
CA VAL A 631 2.66 4.62 8.50
C VAL A 631 1.55 5.41 7.81
N SER A 632 1.08 6.49 8.43
CA SER A 632 0.17 7.50 7.90
C SER A 632 0.89 8.84 7.76
N ASP A 633 0.21 9.84 7.20
CA ASP A 633 0.65 11.22 7.36
C ASP A 633 0.31 11.69 8.78
N VAL A 634 1.14 12.57 9.36
CA VAL A 634 1.03 12.89 10.79
C VAL A 634 1.43 14.33 11.09
N VAL A 635 0.74 14.95 12.07
CA VAL A 635 1.11 16.24 12.66
C VAL A 635 1.34 16.13 14.16
N ASN A 636 2.57 16.41 14.60
CA ASN A 636 2.98 16.40 16.00
C ASN A 636 3.14 17.82 16.54
N ILE A 637 2.35 18.19 17.55
CA ILE A 637 2.31 19.52 18.16
C ILE A 637 2.89 19.46 19.58
N LEU A 638 3.96 20.21 19.83
CA LEU A 638 4.54 20.35 21.17
C LEU A 638 3.70 21.33 22.01
N VAL A 639 2.78 20.80 22.81
CA VAL A 639 1.79 21.61 23.56
C VAL A 639 2.25 22.03 24.95
N TYR A 640 3.30 21.41 25.51
CA TYR A 640 3.88 21.85 26.78
C TYR A 640 5.38 21.52 26.90
N VAL A 641 6.13 22.43 27.52
CA VAL A 641 7.55 22.28 27.85
C VAL A 641 7.77 22.58 29.34
N GLY A 642 7.92 21.53 30.13
CA GLY A 642 8.17 21.59 31.56
C GLY A 642 9.66 21.73 31.90
N ILE A 643 10.01 22.81 32.61
CA ILE A 643 11.41 23.12 32.95
C ILE A 643 11.74 22.48 34.30
N ALA A 644 12.27 21.26 34.25
CA ALA A 644 12.59 20.47 35.43
C ALA A 644 13.67 21.12 36.32
N LYS A 645 13.54 20.93 37.64
CA LYS A 645 14.30 21.58 38.72
C LYS A 645 14.79 20.54 39.75
N GLY A 646 15.82 20.89 40.51
CA GLY A 646 16.38 20.05 41.57
C GLY A 646 17.54 19.13 41.12
N ASN A 647 18.11 18.39 42.07
CA ASN A 647 19.19 17.40 41.91
C ASN A 647 20.43 17.83 41.08
N GLY A 648 20.68 19.14 40.90
CA GLY A 648 21.80 19.63 40.08
C GLY A 648 21.64 19.41 38.57
N ILE A 649 20.40 19.36 38.06
CA ILE A 649 20.13 19.46 36.62
C ILE A 649 20.69 20.77 36.05
N LEU A 650 21.05 20.78 34.76
CA LEU A 650 21.40 22.02 34.07
C LEU A 650 20.22 23.01 34.10
N SER A 651 20.51 24.29 34.34
CA SER A 651 19.52 25.37 34.25
C SER A 651 19.01 25.57 32.81
N LYS A 652 17.92 26.33 32.61
CA LYS A 652 17.41 26.68 31.26
C LYS A 652 18.53 27.18 30.34
N ALA A 653 19.42 28.04 30.85
CA ALA A 653 20.57 28.55 30.08
C ALA A 653 21.65 27.49 29.79
N GLY A 654 21.84 26.51 30.68
CA GLY A 654 22.75 25.38 30.44
C GLY A 654 22.19 24.39 29.42
N ILE A 655 20.87 24.17 29.41
CA ILE A 655 20.19 23.34 28.40
C ILE A 655 20.15 24.05 27.04
N LEU A 656 19.97 25.38 27.02
CA LEU A 656 20.05 26.18 25.79
C LEU A 656 21.41 26.03 25.10
N LYS A 657 22.51 26.08 25.86
CA LYS A 657 23.86 25.84 25.31
C LYS A 657 24.04 24.45 24.71
N LYS A 658 23.44 23.41 25.30
CA LYS A 658 23.45 22.06 24.71
C LYS A 658 22.72 22.00 23.37
N PHE A 659 21.69 22.83 23.15
CA PHE A 659 21.10 22.98 21.82
C PHE A 659 22.05 23.76 20.87
N GLU A 660 22.74 24.80 21.34
CA GLU A 660 23.73 25.53 20.53
C GLU A 660 24.92 24.65 20.08
N GLU A 661 25.29 23.64 20.88
CA GLU A 661 26.30 22.60 20.62
C GLU A 661 25.88 21.56 19.54
N GLU A 662 24.61 21.56 19.12
CA GLU A 662 24.16 20.70 18.02
C GLU A 662 24.43 21.28 16.63
N ASP A 663 24.39 20.40 15.63
CA ASP A 663 24.55 20.79 14.23
C ASP A 663 23.22 21.32 13.67
N LEU A 664 23.08 22.64 13.73
CA LEU A 664 21.87 23.39 13.43
C LEU A 664 22.07 24.36 12.26
N ASP A 665 21.04 24.43 11.43
CA ASP A 665 20.82 25.48 10.44
C ASP A 665 20.84 26.89 11.09
N ASP A 666 21.37 27.88 10.38
CA ASP A 666 21.42 29.29 10.79
C ASP A 666 20.05 29.87 11.17
N ILE A 667 18.96 29.37 10.58
CA ILE A 667 17.59 29.76 10.87
C ILE A 667 17.16 29.21 12.25
N LEU A 668 17.51 27.96 12.56
CA LEU A 668 17.28 27.39 13.89
C LEU A 668 18.16 28.09 14.95
N ARG A 669 19.42 28.41 14.62
CA ARG A 669 20.31 29.19 15.50
C ARG A 669 19.81 30.63 15.74
N LYS A 670 18.97 31.17 14.86
CA LYS A 670 18.28 32.46 15.06
C LYS A 670 17.06 32.30 15.99
N ARG A 671 16.16 31.32 15.75
CA ARG A 671 15.04 31.02 16.66
C ARG A 671 15.51 30.70 18.08
N LEU A 672 16.57 29.92 18.22
CA LEU A 672 17.15 29.52 19.51
C LEU A 672 17.69 30.69 20.35
N LYS A 673 17.93 31.85 19.72
CA LYS A 673 18.37 33.09 20.38
C LYS A 673 17.22 34.06 20.69
N ASP A 674 16.00 33.79 20.22
CA ASP A 674 14.82 34.54 20.62
C ASP A 674 14.39 34.12 22.03
N SER A 675 14.30 35.08 22.95
CA SER A 675 13.96 34.81 24.35
C SER A 675 12.48 34.50 24.58
N SER A 676 11.61 34.75 23.59
CA SER A 676 10.19 34.37 23.60
C SER A 676 9.96 32.93 23.16
N GLU A 677 10.90 32.34 22.43
CA GLU A 677 10.86 30.93 22.01
C GLU A 677 11.25 29.99 23.17
N ILE A 678 10.65 28.81 23.20
CA ILE A 678 10.89 27.80 24.25
C ILE A 678 11.20 26.45 23.58
N PRO A 679 12.48 26.08 23.38
CA PRO A 679 12.84 24.80 22.79
C PRO A 679 12.52 23.66 23.77
N GLY A 680 11.93 22.56 23.28
CA GLY A 680 11.63 21.39 24.10
C GLY A 680 12.43 20.15 23.71
N ALA A 681 12.40 19.80 22.42
CA ALA A 681 12.92 18.54 21.90
C ALA A 681 13.78 18.71 20.64
N LEU A 682 14.78 17.84 20.51
CA LEU A 682 15.63 17.69 19.33
C LEU A 682 15.10 16.54 18.46
N TRP A 683 14.87 16.82 17.18
CA TRP A 683 14.37 15.88 16.19
C TRP A 683 15.42 15.59 15.13
N HIS A 684 15.45 14.35 14.64
CA HIS A 684 16.25 13.94 13.50
C HIS A 684 15.34 13.20 12.53
N ILE A 685 15.18 13.73 11.32
CA ILE A 685 14.26 13.22 10.30
C ILE A 685 15.08 12.74 9.09
N TYR A 686 14.63 11.68 8.43
CA TYR A 686 15.25 11.07 7.26
C TYR A 686 14.19 10.78 6.18
N ALA A 687 14.60 10.83 4.91
CA ALA A 687 13.71 10.55 3.78
C ALA A 687 13.39 9.04 3.68
N GLY A 688 12.12 8.70 3.42
CA GLY A 688 11.68 7.30 3.33
C GLY A 688 12.42 6.44 2.30
N LYS A 689 12.88 7.05 1.20
CA LYS A 689 13.73 6.40 0.17
C LYS A 689 15.07 5.86 0.67
N ASP A 690 15.51 6.27 1.86
CA ASP A 690 16.79 5.87 2.47
C ASP A 690 16.59 4.79 3.56
N ILE A 691 15.36 4.28 3.76
CA ILE A 691 14.99 3.27 4.77
C ILE A 691 15.87 2.01 4.72
N ASP A 692 16.15 1.48 3.53
CA ASP A 692 16.90 0.24 3.39
C ASP A 692 18.38 0.40 3.79
N LYS A 693 18.98 1.54 3.44
CA LYS A 693 20.35 1.90 3.84
C LYS A 693 20.46 2.07 5.35
N ILE A 694 19.46 2.70 5.96
CA ILE A 694 19.36 2.87 7.41
C ILE A 694 19.26 1.49 8.09
N ARG A 695 18.46 0.57 7.53
CA ARG A 695 18.31 -0.80 8.04
C ARG A 695 19.63 -1.57 7.94
N GLU A 696 20.29 -1.54 6.79
CA GLU A 696 21.60 -2.17 6.57
C GLU A 696 22.66 -1.61 7.53
N PHE A 697 22.71 -0.28 7.69
CA PHE A 697 23.60 0.38 8.64
C PHE A 697 23.34 -0.09 10.07
N LEU A 698 22.10 -0.06 10.57
CA LEU A 698 21.80 -0.49 11.94
C LEU A 698 22.05 -1.99 12.15
N GLN A 699 21.76 -2.84 11.17
CA GLN A 699 22.12 -4.26 11.21
C GLN A 699 23.65 -4.48 11.21
N LYS A 700 24.44 -3.61 10.57
CA LYS A 700 25.90 -3.60 10.65
C LYS A 700 26.39 -3.18 12.04
N ILE A 701 25.88 -2.07 12.59
CA ILE A 701 26.24 -1.58 13.94
C ILE A 701 25.88 -2.63 15.01
N SER A 702 24.74 -3.30 14.90
CA SER A 702 24.32 -4.36 15.84
C SER A 702 25.33 -5.53 15.85
N LYS A 703 25.82 -5.95 14.68
CA LYS A 703 26.89 -6.95 14.54
C LYS A 703 28.24 -6.46 15.06
N GLU A 704 28.60 -5.19 14.84
CA GLU A 704 29.82 -4.58 15.41
C GLU A 704 29.81 -4.54 16.95
N GLN A 705 28.63 -4.42 17.56
CA GLN A 705 28.45 -4.41 19.02
C GLN A 705 28.36 -5.82 19.64
N GLY A 706 28.39 -6.89 18.83
CA GLY A 706 28.29 -8.26 19.32
C GLY A 706 26.89 -8.66 19.80
N ILE A 707 25.85 -7.95 19.38
CA ILE A 707 24.45 -8.34 19.61
C ILE A 707 24.15 -9.54 18.71
N GLU A 708 23.63 -10.63 19.27
CA GLU A 708 23.17 -11.77 18.47
C GLU A 708 21.84 -11.42 17.80
N VAL A 709 21.89 -11.26 16.48
CA VAL A 709 20.77 -10.81 15.66
C VAL A 709 20.11 -12.00 14.97
N LEU A 710 18.82 -12.23 15.25
CA LEU A 710 18.02 -13.22 14.51
C LEU A 710 17.90 -12.83 13.02
N PRO A 711 17.79 -13.79 12.08
CA PRO A 711 17.70 -13.50 10.65
C PRO A 711 16.53 -12.59 10.22
N GLU A 712 15.50 -12.46 11.08
CA GLU A 712 14.24 -11.74 10.82
C GLU A 712 14.15 -10.39 11.57
N HIS A 713 15.25 -9.96 12.21
CA HIS A 713 15.36 -8.68 12.93
C HIS A 713 15.44 -7.49 11.96
N ASP A 714 14.45 -6.60 12.05
CA ASP A 714 14.47 -5.29 11.42
C ASP A 714 14.60 -4.21 12.52
N PRO A 715 15.77 -3.57 12.69
CA PRO A 715 15.99 -2.59 13.75
C PRO A 715 15.10 -1.34 13.65
N ILE A 716 14.47 -1.08 12.50
CA ILE A 716 13.54 0.03 12.29
C ILE A 716 12.13 -0.36 12.75
N ARG A 717 11.67 -1.56 12.39
CA ARG A 717 10.41 -2.15 12.86
C ARG A 717 10.41 -2.33 14.38
N ASP A 718 11.53 -2.80 14.93
CA ASP A 718 11.67 -3.13 16.35
C ASP A 718 11.88 -1.88 17.23
N GLN A 719 11.89 -0.67 16.64
CA GLN A 719 12.00 0.65 17.30
C GLN A 719 13.11 0.74 18.37
N SER A 720 14.20 0.00 18.17
CA SER A 720 15.19 -0.31 19.22
C SER A 720 16.39 0.64 19.26
N TRP A 721 16.54 1.53 18.28
CA TRP A 721 17.72 2.38 18.10
C TRP A 721 17.42 3.87 18.23
N TYR A 722 18.24 4.58 19.01
CA TYR A 722 18.44 6.02 18.84
C TYR A 722 19.79 6.27 18.16
N VAL A 723 19.75 6.85 16.96
CA VAL A 723 20.92 7.15 16.15
C VAL A 723 21.60 8.40 16.70
N ASN A 724 22.54 8.19 17.64
CA ASN A 724 23.30 9.26 18.28
C ASN A 724 24.24 10.01 17.31
N LYS A 725 24.87 11.09 17.79
CA LYS A 725 25.71 11.99 16.97
C LYS A 725 26.85 11.28 16.23
N LYS A 726 27.44 10.21 16.82
CA LYS A 726 28.49 9.40 16.18
C LYS A 726 27.91 8.49 15.09
N LEU A 727 26.76 7.88 15.34
CA LEU A 727 26.09 7.00 14.38
C LEU A 727 25.52 7.80 13.20
N ARG A 728 25.00 9.02 13.40
CA ARG A 728 24.57 9.91 12.32
C ARG A 728 25.71 10.29 11.38
N GLN A 729 26.88 10.63 11.95
CA GLN A 729 28.08 10.93 11.17
C GLN A 729 28.51 9.73 10.31
N ARG A 730 28.58 8.52 10.91
CA ARG A 730 28.89 7.28 10.17
C ARG A 730 27.86 6.94 9.09
N LEU A 731 26.56 7.15 9.37
CA LEU A 731 25.48 6.91 8.42
C LEU A 731 25.59 7.81 7.17
N LEU A 732 26.02 9.06 7.36
CA LEU A 732 26.36 9.98 6.26
C LEU A 732 27.64 9.54 5.52
N GLU A 733 28.70 9.20 6.23
CA GLU A 733 30.01 8.84 5.65
C GLU A 733 30.00 7.49 4.91
N GLU A 734 29.26 6.50 5.41
CA GLU A 734 29.26 5.12 4.87
C GLU A 734 28.17 4.88 3.83
N TYR A 735 27.00 5.53 3.95
CA TYR A 735 25.82 5.28 3.09
C TYR A 735 25.31 6.54 2.35
N GLY A 736 25.91 7.72 2.59
CA GLY A 736 25.48 8.98 1.97
C GLY A 736 24.13 9.50 2.47
N VAL A 737 23.60 8.97 3.57
CA VAL A 737 22.27 9.31 4.10
C VAL A 737 22.40 10.55 4.98
N ARG A 738 21.82 11.67 4.54
CA ARG A 738 21.76 12.92 5.32
C ARG A 738 20.65 12.86 6.38
N THR A 739 20.91 13.48 7.53
CA THR A 739 19.91 13.76 8.55
C THR A 739 19.40 15.20 8.41
N TRP A 740 18.10 15.41 8.59
CA TRP A 740 17.54 16.75 8.81
C TRP A 740 17.34 16.98 10.31
N THR A 741 18.14 17.86 10.91
CA THR A 741 18.11 18.19 12.34
C THR A 741 17.14 19.35 12.58
N LEU A 742 16.16 19.16 13.45
CA LEU A 742 15.16 20.18 13.80
C LEU A 742 15.06 20.34 15.31
N ILE A 743 14.88 21.57 15.80
CA ILE A 743 14.46 21.82 17.19
C ILE A 743 12.99 22.17 17.17
N GLN A 744 12.20 21.45 17.97
CA GLN A 744 10.79 21.74 18.18
C GLN A 744 10.65 22.70 19.35
N PHE A 745 10.08 23.87 19.10
CA PHE A 745 9.73 24.87 20.11
C PHE A 745 8.27 24.71 20.53
N LEU A 746 7.89 25.30 21.67
CA LEU A 746 6.51 25.27 22.17
C LEU A 746 5.53 25.76 21.07
N GLY A 747 4.52 24.95 20.76
CA GLY A 747 3.55 25.21 19.71
C GLY A 747 4.10 25.16 18.28
N ASP A 748 5.28 24.57 18.04
CA ASP A 748 5.62 24.08 16.71
C ASP A 748 4.86 22.79 16.43
N ALA A 749 4.14 22.79 15.32
CA ALA A 749 3.53 21.61 14.73
C ALA A 749 4.41 21.09 13.60
N ILE A 750 5.05 19.93 13.78
CA ILE A 750 5.86 19.26 12.77
C ILE A 750 4.94 18.32 11.98
N VAL A 751 4.98 18.40 10.66
CA VAL A 751 4.16 17.60 9.74
C VAL A 751 5.07 16.66 8.95
N LEU A 752 4.86 15.35 9.10
CA LEU A 752 5.67 14.30 8.47
C LEU A 752 4.83 13.43 7.52
N PRO A 753 5.31 13.13 6.31
CA PRO A 753 4.60 12.29 5.36
C PRO A 753 4.76 10.79 5.66
N ALA A 754 3.79 9.97 5.25
CA ALA A 754 3.88 8.51 5.37
C ALA A 754 5.17 7.98 4.72
N GLY A 755 5.92 7.18 5.46
CA GLY A 755 7.23 6.66 5.08
C GLY A 755 8.42 7.53 5.48
N ALA A 756 8.23 8.75 6.01
CA ALA A 756 9.31 9.45 6.69
C ALA A 756 9.79 8.65 7.91
N LEU A 757 11.09 8.69 8.19
CA LEU A 757 11.66 8.13 9.42
C LEU A 757 12.07 9.27 10.34
N HIS A 758 11.78 9.12 11.63
CA HIS A 758 12.18 10.13 12.61
C HIS A 758 12.52 9.52 13.98
N GLN A 759 13.25 10.30 14.78
CA GLN A 759 13.55 10.06 16.18
C GLN A 759 13.56 11.38 16.96
N VAL A 760 13.24 11.31 18.25
CA VAL A 760 13.08 12.48 19.13
C VAL A 760 13.89 12.30 20.42
N GLN A 761 14.55 13.36 20.87
CA GLN A 761 15.22 13.45 22.15
C GLN A 761 14.80 14.73 22.89
N ASN A 762 13.95 14.57 23.90
CA ASN A 762 13.48 15.69 24.71
C ASN A 762 14.61 16.18 25.63
N PHE A 763 14.91 17.48 25.62
CA PHE A 763 15.91 18.08 26.53
C PHE A 763 15.25 18.59 27.82
N HIS A 764 14.09 19.23 27.68
CA HIS A 764 13.14 19.52 28.75
C HIS A 764 12.06 18.43 28.83
N SER A 765 11.26 18.36 29.89
CA SER A 765 10.11 17.44 29.91
C SER A 765 9.04 17.98 28.95
N CYS A 766 8.53 17.16 28.05
CA CYS A 766 7.65 17.62 26.96
C CYS A 766 6.34 16.84 26.93
N ILE A 767 5.26 17.51 26.54
CA ILE A 767 3.96 16.91 26.18
C ILE A 767 3.71 17.25 24.71
N GLN A 768 3.53 16.21 23.91
CA GLN A 768 3.22 16.29 22.49
C GLN A 768 1.86 15.65 22.25
N VAL A 769 1.02 16.31 21.45
CA VAL A 769 -0.20 15.70 20.90
C VAL A 769 -0.01 15.47 19.41
N THR A 770 -0.46 14.32 18.93
CA THR A 770 -0.19 13.84 17.56
C THR A 770 -1.51 13.43 16.92
N GLU A 771 -1.86 14.01 15.77
CA GLU A 771 -3.04 13.65 14.96
C GLU A 771 -2.57 13.05 13.63
N ASP A 772 -3.21 11.98 13.16
CA ASP A 772 -2.91 11.40 11.84
C ASP A 772 -3.91 11.86 10.79
N PHE A 773 -3.45 11.91 9.53
CA PHE A 773 -4.29 12.17 8.37
C PHE A 773 -3.86 11.28 7.19
N VAL A 774 -4.61 11.34 6.09
CA VAL A 774 -4.33 10.56 4.88
C VAL A 774 -4.44 11.46 3.65
N SER A 775 -3.32 11.96 3.16
CA SER A 775 -3.26 12.81 1.97
C SER A 775 -3.29 12.00 0.65
N PRO A 776 -3.83 12.55 -0.46
CA PRO A 776 -3.73 11.96 -1.79
C PRO A 776 -2.29 11.59 -2.17
N GLU A 777 -1.35 12.50 -1.88
CA GLU A 777 0.06 12.43 -2.23
C GLU A 777 0.75 11.19 -1.67
N HIS A 778 0.31 10.69 -0.50
CA HIS A 778 1.03 9.66 0.25
C HIS A 778 0.18 8.42 0.60
N LEU A 779 -1.12 8.43 0.27
CA LEU A 779 -2.06 7.29 0.33
C LEU A 779 -1.44 5.95 -0.12
N VAL A 780 -0.65 5.99 -1.19
CA VAL A 780 0.00 4.80 -1.79
C VAL A 780 1.14 4.28 -0.91
N GLN A 781 2.00 5.18 -0.42
CA GLN A 781 3.11 4.81 0.46
C GLN A 781 2.59 4.28 1.79
N SER A 782 1.58 4.94 2.35
CA SER A 782 0.85 4.48 3.53
C SER A 782 0.28 3.06 3.34
N PHE A 783 -0.37 2.79 2.21
CA PHE A 783 -0.91 1.46 1.88
C PHE A 783 0.15 0.37 1.78
N HIS A 784 1.32 0.68 1.20
CA HIS A 784 2.44 -0.25 1.12
C HIS A 784 3.04 -0.55 2.51
N LEU A 785 3.35 0.48 3.31
CA LEU A 785 3.89 0.31 4.66
C LEU A 785 2.93 -0.47 5.58
N THR A 786 1.63 -0.17 5.51
CA THR A 786 0.61 -0.90 6.26
C THR A 786 0.54 -2.37 5.83
N GLN A 787 0.90 -2.73 4.60
CA GLN A 787 0.98 -4.14 4.16
C GLN A 787 2.28 -4.82 4.59
N GLU A 788 3.43 -4.15 4.47
CA GLU A 788 4.73 -4.74 4.84
C GLU A 788 4.79 -5.10 6.32
N LEU A 789 4.30 -4.23 7.20
CA LEU A 789 4.19 -4.49 8.64
C LEU A 789 3.28 -5.68 9.00
N ARG A 790 2.36 -6.10 8.10
CA ARG A 790 1.49 -7.27 8.32
C ARG A 790 2.11 -8.61 7.91
N LEU A 791 3.17 -8.61 7.11
CA LEU A 791 3.77 -9.84 6.56
C LEU A 791 4.75 -10.53 7.53
N LEU A 792 5.15 -9.84 8.61
CA LEU A 792 6.21 -10.24 9.53
C LEU A 792 5.66 -10.35 10.96
N LYS A 793 4.96 -11.44 11.26
CA LYS A 793 4.39 -11.70 12.58
C LYS A 793 5.39 -12.34 13.54
N GLU A 794 5.54 -11.75 14.73
CA GLU A 794 5.41 -12.52 15.97
C GLU A 794 4.86 -11.67 17.12
N GLU A 795 5.31 -10.41 17.26
CA GLU A 795 4.75 -9.43 18.21
C GLU A 795 4.41 -8.08 17.55
N ILE A 796 3.71 -7.22 18.30
CA ILE A 796 3.10 -5.92 17.92
C ILE A 796 1.79 -6.01 17.09
N ASN A 797 0.74 -5.38 17.63
CA ASN A 797 -0.62 -5.39 17.11
C ASN A 797 -0.86 -4.36 15.99
N TYR A 798 -0.14 -4.49 14.87
CA TYR A 798 -0.42 -3.73 13.64
C TYR A 798 -1.60 -4.33 12.85
N ASP A 799 -2.76 -4.28 13.48
CA ASP A 799 -4.05 -4.43 12.82
C ASP A 799 -4.18 -3.41 11.66
N ASP A 800 -4.91 -3.77 10.59
CA ASP A 800 -5.09 -2.95 9.37
C ASP A 800 -6.05 -1.77 9.61
N LYS A 801 -5.68 -0.90 10.56
CA LYS A 801 -6.46 0.23 11.06
C LYS A 801 -6.87 1.17 9.94
N LEU A 802 -5.94 1.50 9.04
CA LEU A 802 -6.11 2.54 8.01
C LEU A 802 -7.13 2.17 6.91
N GLN A 803 -7.44 0.89 6.69
CA GLN A 803 -8.45 0.44 5.73
C GLN A 803 -8.35 1.12 4.34
N VAL A 804 -7.12 1.31 3.84
CA VAL A 804 -6.84 2.26 2.74
C VAL A 804 -7.62 1.97 1.45
N LYS A 805 -8.02 0.71 1.19
CA LYS A 805 -8.92 0.37 0.07
C LYS A 805 -10.32 1.01 0.21
N ASN A 806 -10.88 1.07 1.42
CA ASN A 806 -12.17 1.73 1.70
C ASN A 806 -12.03 3.25 1.54
N ILE A 807 -10.97 3.85 2.11
CA ILE A 807 -10.65 5.28 1.93
C ILE A 807 -10.56 5.62 0.44
N LEU A 808 -9.77 4.88 -0.34
CA LEU A 808 -9.60 5.09 -1.77
C LEU A 808 -10.92 4.97 -2.55
N TYR A 809 -11.78 4.00 -2.21
CA TYR A 809 -13.10 3.90 -2.83
C TYR A 809 -13.97 5.12 -2.53
N HIS A 810 -14.12 5.47 -1.24
CA HIS A 810 -15.04 6.53 -0.84
C HIS A 810 -14.56 7.92 -1.25
N ALA A 811 -13.25 8.19 -1.21
CA ALA A 811 -12.66 9.39 -1.79
C ALA A 811 -12.99 9.52 -3.28
N VAL A 812 -12.80 8.44 -4.06
CA VAL A 812 -13.13 8.44 -5.49
C VAL A 812 -14.62 8.63 -5.75
N LYS A 813 -15.50 7.96 -4.98
CA LYS A 813 -16.96 8.19 -4.99
C LYS A 813 -17.27 9.68 -4.78
N GLU A 814 -16.60 10.31 -3.83
CA GLU A 814 -16.87 11.70 -3.46
C GLU A 814 -16.43 12.68 -4.57
N MET A 815 -15.23 12.50 -5.14
CA MET A 815 -14.80 13.34 -6.27
C MET A 815 -15.67 13.13 -7.52
N VAL A 816 -16.18 11.90 -7.75
CA VAL A 816 -17.10 11.59 -8.85
C VAL A 816 -18.48 12.19 -8.62
N ARG A 817 -18.97 12.30 -7.37
CA ARG A 817 -20.19 13.04 -7.03
C ARG A 817 -20.02 14.53 -7.37
N ALA A 818 -18.98 15.17 -6.82
CA ALA A 818 -18.75 16.60 -6.99
C ALA A 818 -18.56 17.02 -8.47
N LEU A 819 -17.81 16.24 -9.25
CA LEU A 819 -17.63 16.52 -10.68
C LEU A 819 -18.89 16.29 -11.53
N LYS A 820 -19.80 15.39 -11.11
CA LYS A 820 -21.09 15.18 -11.80
C LYS A 820 -22.09 16.28 -11.52
N ILE A 821 -22.25 16.69 -10.26
CA ILE A 821 -23.15 17.79 -9.90
C ILE A 821 -22.79 19.05 -10.70
N HIS A 822 -21.49 19.37 -10.82
CA HIS A 822 -21.04 20.48 -11.67
C HIS A 822 -21.19 20.24 -13.19
N GLU A 823 -21.29 18.99 -13.68
CA GLU A 823 -21.68 18.73 -15.07
C GLU A 823 -23.18 18.96 -15.27
N ASP A 824 -24.01 18.43 -14.37
CA ASP A 824 -25.47 18.59 -14.39
C ASP A 824 -25.85 20.09 -14.29
N GLU A 825 -25.19 20.86 -13.41
CA GLU A 825 -25.36 22.32 -13.27
C GLU A 825 -24.94 23.11 -14.52
N VAL A 826 -23.87 22.71 -15.20
CA VAL A 826 -23.39 23.38 -16.42
C VAL A 826 -24.31 23.05 -17.60
N GLU A 827 -24.81 21.81 -17.69
CA GLU A 827 -25.75 21.41 -18.73
C GLU A 827 -27.13 22.09 -18.53
N ASP A 828 -27.63 22.18 -17.29
CA ASP A 828 -28.81 23.02 -16.94
C ASP A 828 -28.59 24.52 -17.27
N MET A 829 -27.36 25.03 -17.15
CA MET A 829 -27.02 26.41 -17.54
C MET A 829 -26.82 26.64 -19.04
N GLU A 830 -26.63 25.58 -19.85
CA GLU A 830 -26.55 25.67 -21.32
C GLU A 830 -27.91 25.42 -22.00
N GLU A 831 -28.90 24.81 -21.32
CA GLU A 831 -30.27 24.61 -21.84
C GLU A 831 -31.26 25.79 -21.56
N ASN A 832 -30.89 26.79 -20.76
CA ASN A 832 -31.75 27.93 -20.32
C ASN A 832 -31.42 29.29 -20.96
#